data_AF-S9S7U0-F1
#
_entry.id   AF-S9S7U0-F1
#
_cell.length_a   1.000
_cell.length_b   1.000
_cell.length_c   1.000
_cell.angle_alpha   90.00
_cell.angle_beta   90.00
_cell.angle_gamma   90.00
#
_symmetry.space_group_name_H-M   'P 1'
#
loop_
_entity.id
_entity.type
_entity.pdbx_description
1 polymer ?
#
loop_
_entity_poly.entity_id
_entity_poly.type
_entity_poly.pdbx_seq_one_letter_code
_entity_poly.pdbx_strand_id
1 'polypeptide(L)'
;MSDPIRVGLIGAGYIAAWHADALAATPEVRLAAVCDLSQSAAQGLAEAHGARAFTTVEDMIEAGCCDAVHILTPPQLHRPLALQCLEAGLHVLVEKPVAESAAETREIAAAAETAGKRFHAGHNFLGLPGWLRMKEMADAGELGRVSGAEITWALPLAPLRSGPFNLWLLREPKNLLLELAPHLLAFVVDLFGAPEILHAEAGKPVALPGEDMRPQAIRILARASGVEITITLSLVETIDDRSVTLRGSSGRARLDFAADVLTVERENASDLVVNPLRRQLDLSAQHLREGLRNAWVQGRSLNQKGPYALSFRGMMAGVYGSLAHGRAPDSRFAGASASAVMQAIDDAIARLPAEVLATAAPAVQTRQPKPSAMVIGGTGFIGRALTRRLVADGHDVRVISRGRHGPFPDLPDQVETLPVSLHDLEALTGAMQGIDVVFNLAKSLDTSWADALVNDVGVATRIGMACVQANVSRLVYTGTIASYDMSDPGQTITEDTPFPADMSDRNLYARSKAECERQLMKLHRERGLPLTIARPGIVVGPGGPLQHWGIGRWHGAGAVRIWGHGRNTLPFVLIEDVTDGLVRMAARPGAVGESFNLVGPPMMSARDYFDAIHETRGRPHPGQPRQPHGLLRRGRGEIRPQEIRSTQARGGSPLARRLEKPRALLALRQHQAARTAGLGARDRPRAVRRSGDHPGGPLWVLRLGMRQQSPNSDLIPAPFVWSYPCDGHTRRRYPRICAGNRHPMYRTAPLTYSEHGPVSAPRRLKWCEIAEGAES
;
A
#
# COMPACT_ATOMS: atom_id res chain seq x y z
N MET A 1 -0.81 11.11 43.28
CA MET A 1 -1.45 10.67 42.01
C MET A 1 -1.61 9.16 42.11
N SER A 2 -2.62 8.57 41.50
CA SER A 2 -2.70 7.11 41.36
C SER A 2 -1.53 6.59 40.53
N ASP A 3 -1.11 5.34 40.74
CA ASP A 3 -0.11 4.72 39.88
C ASP A 3 -0.64 4.61 38.43
N PRO A 4 0.20 4.85 37.42
CA PRO A 4 -0.22 4.79 36.02
C PRO A 4 -0.53 3.35 35.62
N ILE A 5 -1.65 3.16 34.92
CA ILE A 5 -2.12 1.86 34.44
C ILE A 5 -1.04 1.23 33.57
N ARG A 6 -0.63 0.01 33.92
CA ARG A 6 0.43 -0.74 33.25
C ARG A 6 -0.18 -1.51 32.08
N VAL A 7 0.25 -1.19 30.86
CA VAL A 7 -0.32 -1.78 29.64
C VAL A 7 0.70 -2.72 28.99
N GLY A 8 0.29 -3.94 28.68
CA GLY A 8 1.03 -4.86 27.81
C GLY A 8 0.57 -4.77 26.36
N LEU A 9 1.45 -4.97 25.38
CA LEU A 9 1.09 -5.17 23.98
C LEU A 9 1.36 -6.62 23.59
N ILE A 10 0.36 -7.32 23.06
CA ILE A 10 0.49 -8.67 22.51
C ILE A 10 0.49 -8.56 20.99
N GLY A 11 1.64 -8.83 20.37
CA GLY A 11 1.93 -8.58 18.96
C GLY A 11 2.74 -7.30 18.76
N ALA A 12 4.00 -7.42 18.34
CA ALA A 12 4.91 -6.33 17.99
C ALA A 12 4.85 -6.01 16.47
N GLY A 13 3.66 -6.11 15.89
CA GLY A 13 3.42 -5.90 14.46
C GLY A 13 3.35 -4.41 14.04
N TYR A 14 2.98 -4.16 12.78
CA TYR A 14 2.90 -2.82 12.19
C TYR A 14 2.09 -1.81 13.02
N ILE A 15 1.00 -2.25 13.65
CA ILE A 15 0.12 -1.38 14.43
C ILE A 15 0.67 -1.06 15.83
N ALA A 16 1.55 -1.90 16.38
CA ALA A 16 2.01 -1.82 17.77
C ALA A 16 2.75 -0.50 18.09
N ALA A 17 3.55 0.01 17.16
CA ALA A 17 4.19 1.32 17.31
C ALA A 17 3.19 2.50 17.39
N TRP A 18 1.98 2.36 16.82
CA TRP A 18 0.94 3.39 16.93
C TRP A 18 0.25 3.35 18.30
N HIS A 19 0.07 2.16 18.87
CA HIS A 19 -0.43 1.99 20.24
C HIS A 19 0.60 2.47 21.26
N ALA A 20 1.88 2.08 21.12
CA ALA A 20 2.95 2.47 22.01
C ALA A 20 3.14 4.02 22.06
N ASP A 21 3.16 4.68 20.89
CA ASP A 21 3.19 6.16 20.81
C ASP A 21 1.97 6.83 21.44
N ALA A 22 0.79 6.22 21.31
CA ALA A 22 -0.45 6.78 21.87
C ALA A 22 -0.54 6.58 23.39
N LEU A 23 -0.08 5.44 23.90
CA LEU A 23 0.09 5.17 25.33
C LEU A 23 1.09 6.15 25.95
N ALA A 24 2.28 6.30 25.35
CA ALA A 24 3.30 7.25 25.81
C ALA A 24 2.84 8.72 25.80
N ALA A 25 1.85 9.06 24.97
CA ALA A 25 1.23 10.38 24.92
C ALA A 25 0.03 10.56 25.86
N THR A 26 -0.34 9.55 26.66
CA THR A 26 -1.54 9.56 27.52
C THR A 26 -1.12 9.58 29.01
N PRO A 27 -1.37 10.66 29.79
CA PRO A 27 -0.75 10.87 31.11
C PRO A 27 -1.01 9.85 32.23
N GLU A 28 -1.93 8.89 32.04
CA GLU A 28 -2.43 7.97 33.08
C GLU A 28 -2.06 6.50 32.81
N VAL A 29 -1.29 6.24 31.75
CA VAL A 29 -0.85 4.89 31.33
C VAL A 29 0.64 4.86 31.07
N ARG A 30 1.22 3.67 31.18
CA ARG A 30 2.57 3.39 30.67
C ARG A 30 2.61 2.01 30.00
N LEU A 31 3.42 1.92 28.94
CA LEU A 31 3.78 0.64 28.36
C LEU A 31 4.69 -0.11 29.34
N ALA A 32 4.27 -1.30 29.77
CA ALA A 32 4.95 -2.11 30.78
C ALA A 32 5.53 -3.41 30.19
N ALA A 33 4.87 -3.97 29.17
CA ALA A 33 5.30 -5.20 28.51
C ALA A 33 5.04 -5.18 27.00
N VAL A 34 5.87 -5.89 26.23
CA VAL A 34 5.62 -6.27 24.85
C VAL A 34 5.85 -7.77 24.71
N CYS A 35 4.87 -8.49 24.18
CA CYS A 35 4.91 -9.92 23.92
C CYS A 35 4.83 -10.18 22.42
N ASP A 36 5.80 -10.87 21.82
CA ASP A 36 5.75 -11.37 20.44
C ASP A 36 6.59 -12.63 20.31
N LEU A 37 6.14 -13.61 19.50
CA LEU A 37 6.88 -14.83 19.20
C LEU A 37 8.30 -14.53 18.64
N SER A 38 8.46 -13.40 17.96
CA SER A 38 9.75 -12.88 17.53
C SER A 38 10.39 -12.06 18.65
N GLN A 39 11.26 -12.69 19.44
CA GLN A 39 11.99 -12.05 20.56
C GLN A 39 12.61 -10.68 20.18
N SER A 40 13.22 -10.58 18.99
CA SER A 40 13.81 -9.33 18.49
C SER A 40 12.81 -8.22 18.22
N ALA A 41 11.58 -8.56 17.82
CA ALA A 41 10.50 -7.58 17.60
C ALA A 41 9.91 -7.11 18.94
N ALA A 42 9.74 -8.04 19.90
CA ALA A 42 9.35 -7.70 21.26
C ALA A 42 10.38 -6.80 21.93
N GLN A 43 11.67 -7.14 21.86
CA GLN A 43 12.78 -6.33 22.40
C GLN A 43 12.86 -4.96 21.75
N GLY A 44 12.90 -4.88 20.42
CA GLY A 44 13.05 -3.60 19.70
C GLY A 44 11.93 -2.59 20.00
N LEU A 45 10.69 -3.07 20.20
CA LEU A 45 9.60 -2.19 20.64
C LEU A 45 9.63 -1.92 22.15
N ALA A 46 9.99 -2.90 22.98
CA ALA A 46 10.02 -2.74 24.43
C ALA A 46 11.10 -1.75 24.89
N GLU A 47 12.32 -1.84 24.35
CA GLU A 47 13.47 -0.99 24.70
C GLU A 47 13.19 0.48 24.43
N ALA A 48 12.54 0.80 23.30
CA ALA A 48 12.18 2.16 22.92
C ALA A 48 11.24 2.87 23.92
N HIS A 49 10.57 2.11 24.80
CA HIS A 49 9.62 2.61 25.80
C HIS A 49 9.95 2.18 27.24
N GLY A 50 11.11 1.54 27.49
CA GLY A 50 11.50 1.05 28.82
C GLY A 50 10.63 -0.08 29.37
N ALA A 51 10.01 -0.88 28.50
CA ALA A 51 9.14 -1.99 28.83
C ALA A 51 9.87 -3.35 28.88
N ARG A 52 9.21 -4.39 29.40
CA ARG A 52 9.73 -5.77 29.41
C ARG A 52 9.34 -6.53 28.14
N ALA A 53 10.28 -7.22 27.52
CA ALA A 53 10.00 -8.11 26.39
C ALA A 53 9.68 -9.54 26.84
N PHE A 54 8.69 -10.16 26.20
CA PHE A 54 8.27 -11.55 26.42
C PHE A 54 8.06 -12.26 25.07
N THR A 55 8.12 -13.60 25.06
CA THR A 55 7.88 -14.42 23.86
C THR A 55 6.62 -15.28 23.93
N THR A 56 5.99 -15.36 25.10
CA THR A 56 4.76 -16.08 25.39
C THR A 56 3.83 -15.17 26.20
N VAL A 57 2.52 -15.38 26.10
CA VAL A 57 1.52 -14.56 26.80
C VAL A 57 1.40 -15.01 28.26
N GLU A 58 1.64 -16.30 28.49
CA GLU A 58 1.74 -16.97 29.78
C GLU A 58 2.81 -16.31 30.67
N ASP A 59 4.07 -16.23 30.22
CA ASP A 59 5.16 -15.60 30.97
C ASP A 59 4.86 -14.12 31.28
N MET A 60 4.18 -13.41 30.37
CA MET A 60 3.80 -12.01 30.57
C MET A 60 2.71 -11.86 31.64
N ILE A 61 1.75 -12.79 31.69
CA ILE A 61 0.69 -12.86 32.70
C ILE A 61 1.29 -13.24 34.07
N GLU A 62 2.08 -14.31 34.15
CA GLU A 62 2.73 -14.77 35.37
C GLU A 62 3.66 -13.71 35.98
N ALA A 63 4.29 -12.89 35.14
CA ALA A 63 5.11 -11.77 35.57
C ALA A 63 4.35 -10.64 36.29
N GLY A 64 3.01 -10.67 36.35
CA GLY A 64 2.16 -9.75 37.11
C GLY A 64 2.33 -8.27 36.77
N CYS A 65 2.87 -7.98 35.57
CA CYS A 65 3.44 -6.67 35.23
C CYS A 65 2.46 -5.71 34.54
N CYS A 66 1.27 -6.19 34.18
CA CYS A 66 0.22 -5.46 33.46
C CYS A 66 -1.08 -5.41 34.28
N ASP A 67 -1.85 -4.34 34.09
CA ASP A 67 -3.24 -4.19 34.54
C ASP A 67 -4.22 -4.32 33.36
N ALA A 68 -3.73 -3.98 32.15
CA ALA A 68 -4.45 -4.09 30.90
C ALA A 68 -3.52 -4.60 29.78
N VAL A 69 -4.09 -5.15 28.70
CA VAL A 69 -3.37 -5.53 27.48
C VAL A 69 -4.05 -5.02 26.23
N HIS A 70 -3.26 -4.71 25.20
CA HIS A 70 -3.75 -4.56 23.82
C HIS A 70 -3.41 -5.81 23.03
N ILE A 71 -4.39 -6.40 22.36
CA ILE A 71 -4.21 -7.56 21.49
C ILE A 71 -4.16 -7.04 20.05
N LEU A 72 -2.96 -7.13 19.47
CA LEU A 72 -2.54 -6.51 18.20
C LEU A 72 -2.05 -7.56 17.18
N THR A 73 -2.55 -8.80 17.35
CA THR A 73 -2.17 -9.97 16.57
C THR A 73 -3.03 -10.09 15.29
N PRO A 74 -2.87 -11.14 14.46
CA PRO A 74 -3.85 -11.44 13.42
C PRO A 74 -5.23 -11.82 13.99
N PRO A 75 -6.36 -11.48 13.33
CA PRO A 75 -7.70 -11.59 13.90
C PRO A 75 -8.10 -12.96 14.43
N GLN A 76 -7.66 -14.05 13.80
CA GLN A 76 -7.96 -15.41 14.24
C GLN A 76 -7.36 -15.77 15.62
N LEU A 77 -6.47 -14.92 16.18
CA LEU A 77 -5.92 -15.05 17.52
C LEU A 77 -6.60 -14.13 18.55
N HIS A 78 -7.46 -13.20 18.12
CA HIS A 78 -8.04 -12.18 19.01
C HIS A 78 -8.89 -12.80 20.12
N ARG A 79 -9.85 -13.67 19.77
CA ARG A 79 -10.70 -14.35 20.75
C ARG A 79 -9.92 -15.18 21.77
N PRO A 80 -9.10 -16.18 21.41
CA PRO A 80 -8.41 -17.01 22.41
C PRO A 80 -7.50 -16.19 23.33
N LEU A 81 -6.77 -15.20 22.80
CA LEU A 81 -5.93 -14.31 23.60
C LEU A 81 -6.74 -13.39 24.53
N ALA A 82 -7.90 -12.90 24.06
CA ALA A 82 -8.76 -12.05 24.87
C ALA A 82 -9.37 -12.84 26.04
N LEU A 83 -9.87 -14.06 25.80
CA LEU A 83 -10.36 -14.95 26.84
C LEU A 83 -9.28 -15.24 27.88
N GLN A 84 -8.09 -15.68 27.46
CA GLN A 84 -6.94 -15.95 28.33
C GLN A 84 -6.57 -14.74 29.22
N CYS A 85 -6.52 -13.52 28.64
CA CYS A 85 -6.16 -12.33 29.40
C CYS A 85 -7.28 -11.87 30.35
N LEU A 86 -8.55 -12.04 29.97
CA LEU A 86 -9.71 -11.74 30.82
C LEU A 86 -9.80 -12.71 32.01
N GLU A 87 -9.58 -14.00 31.78
CA GLU A 87 -9.50 -15.04 32.81
C GLU A 87 -8.35 -14.78 33.79
N ALA A 88 -7.21 -14.27 33.31
CA ALA A 88 -6.10 -13.78 34.13
C ALA A 88 -6.40 -12.44 34.86
N GLY A 89 -7.59 -11.87 34.74
CA GLY A 89 -8.00 -10.66 35.43
C GLY A 89 -7.43 -9.36 34.84
N LEU A 90 -7.07 -9.33 33.56
CA LEU A 90 -6.59 -8.13 32.86
C LEU A 90 -7.75 -7.42 32.13
N HIS A 91 -7.69 -6.10 31.99
CA HIS A 91 -8.54 -5.39 31.02
C HIS A 91 -7.99 -5.61 29.61
N VAL A 92 -8.85 -5.75 28.59
CA VAL A 92 -8.42 -5.99 27.20
C VAL A 92 -8.89 -4.88 26.27
N LEU A 93 -8.00 -4.42 25.40
CA LEU A 93 -8.32 -3.72 24.16
C LEU A 93 -7.96 -4.64 23.00
N VAL A 94 -8.92 -4.97 22.14
CA VAL A 94 -8.70 -5.84 20.98
C VAL A 94 -8.72 -4.99 19.73
N GLU A 95 -7.68 -5.08 18.90
CA GLU A 95 -7.64 -4.35 17.63
C GLU A 95 -8.72 -4.83 16.65
N LYS A 96 -9.03 -4.01 15.63
CA LYS A 96 -10.10 -4.32 14.69
C LYS A 96 -9.61 -5.28 13.58
N PRO A 97 -10.46 -6.21 13.09
CA PRO A 97 -11.75 -6.63 13.66
C PRO A 97 -11.54 -7.39 14.97
N VAL A 98 -12.43 -7.16 15.95
CA VAL A 98 -12.27 -7.70 17.32
C VAL A 98 -12.36 -9.22 17.40
N ALA A 99 -13.01 -9.87 16.42
CA ALA A 99 -13.04 -11.31 16.21
C ALA A 99 -13.42 -11.60 14.74
N GLU A 100 -13.53 -12.87 14.34
CA GLU A 100 -13.94 -13.22 12.98
C GLU A 100 -15.48 -13.31 12.80
N SER A 101 -16.25 -13.12 13.89
CA SER A 101 -17.72 -13.01 13.88
C SER A 101 -18.30 -12.22 15.06
N ALA A 102 -19.57 -11.86 14.99
CA ALA A 102 -20.33 -11.28 16.11
C ALA A 102 -20.55 -12.28 17.26
N ALA A 103 -20.62 -13.58 16.97
CA ALA A 103 -20.76 -14.62 17.98
C ALA A 103 -19.52 -14.66 18.90
N GLU A 104 -18.33 -14.74 18.31
CA GLU A 104 -17.06 -14.69 19.04
C GLU A 104 -16.89 -13.38 19.82
N THR A 105 -17.35 -12.26 19.25
CA THR A 105 -17.32 -10.94 19.93
C THR A 105 -18.17 -10.93 21.21
N ARG A 106 -19.33 -11.59 21.19
CA ARG A 106 -20.20 -11.75 22.37
C ARG A 106 -19.57 -12.65 23.44
N GLU A 107 -18.80 -13.67 23.04
CA GLU A 107 -18.06 -14.51 24.00
C GLU A 107 -16.99 -13.69 24.74
N ILE A 108 -16.23 -12.85 24.03
CA ILE A 108 -15.25 -11.93 24.66
C ILE A 108 -15.94 -10.97 25.64
N ALA A 109 -17.12 -10.45 25.27
CA ALA A 109 -17.90 -9.57 26.14
C ALA A 109 -18.39 -10.30 27.42
N ALA A 110 -18.91 -11.52 27.28
CA ALA A 110 -19.37 -12.34 28.41
C ALA A 110 -18.21 -12.75 29.34
N ALA A 111 -17.03 -13.05 28.80
CA ALA A 111 -15.83 -13.32 29.60
C ALA A 111 -15.38 -12.06 30.36
N ALA A 112 -15.47 -10.88 29.75
CA ALA A 112 -15.11 -9.62 30.41
C ALA A 112 -16.06 -9.27 31.56
N GLU A 113 -17.37 -9.49 31.38
CA GLU A 113 -18.37 -9.39 32.44
C GLU A 113 -18.10 -10.38 33.58
N THR A 114 -17.85 -11.65 33.24
CA THR A 114 -17.53 -12.72 34.20
C THR A 114 -16.29 -12.40 35.04
N ALA A 115 -15.25 -11.84 34.42
CA ALA A 115 -14.01 -11.46 35.10
C ALA A 115 -14.11 -10.13 35.91
N GLY A 116 -15.22 -9.38 35.77
CA GLY A 116 -15.33 -8.02 36.30
C GLY A 116 -14.34 -7.03 35.64
N LYS A 117 -13.98 -7.28 34.37
CA LYS A 117 -13.00 -6.52 33.60
C LYS A 117 -13.67 -5.77 32.45
N ARG A 118 -12.87 -5.03 31.67
CA ARG A 118 -13.35 -4.25 30.53
C ARG A 118 -12.80 -4.84 29.25
N PHE A 119 -13.68 -5.02 28.27
CA PHE A 119 -13.36 -5.27 26.88
C PHE A 119 -13.60 -3.98 26.08
N HIS A 120 -12.54 -3.51 25.42
CA HIS A 120 -12.54 -2.38 24.52
C HIS A 120 -12.20 -2.78 23.08
N ALA A 121 -12.79 -2.12 22.09
CA ALA A 121 -12.54 -2.33 20.66
C ALA A 121 -11.65 -1.24 20.05
N GLY A 122 -10.72 -1.64 19.18
CA GLY A 122 -9.79 -0.80 18.42
C GLY A 122 -10.42 0.07 17.32
N HIS A 123 -11.56 0.71 17.58
CA HIS A 123 -12.26 1.57 16.61
C HIS A 123 -11.66 3.00 16.59
N ASN A 124 -10.35 3.08 16.37
CA ASN A 124 -9.53 4.28 16.53
C ASN A 124 -10.10 5.58 15.94
N PHE A 125 -10.74 5.55 14.75
CA PHE A 125 -11.33 6.73 14.12
C PHE A 125 -12.43 7.42 14.92
N LEU A 126 -13.11 6.72 15.86
CA LEU A 126 -14.02 7.35 16.82
C LEU A 126 -13.31 8.30 17.80
N GLY A 127 -11.98 8.22 17.90
CA GLY A 127 -11.13 9.14 18.66
C GLY A 127 -10.77 10.45 17.93
N LEU A 128 -11.19 10.65 16.67
CA LEU A 128 -10.83 11.86 15.91
C LEU A 128 -11.49 13.14 16.47
N PRO A 129 -10.75 14.26 16.58
CA PRO A 129 -11.33 15.55 16.98
C PRO A 129 -12.40 16.10 16.03
N GLY A 130 -12.33 15.80 14.73
CA GLY A 130 -13.40 16.09 13.77
C GLY A 130 -14.63 15.21 13.94
N TRP A 131 -14.45 13.95 14.36
CA TRP A 131 -15.56 13.05 14.69
C TRP A 131 -16.31 13.52 15.93
N LEU A 132 -15.59 13.78 17.03
CA LEU A 132 -16.16 14.29 18.27
C LEU A 132 -17.03 15.53 18.04
N ARG A 133 -16.51 16.53 17.32
CA ARG A 133 -17.29 17.72 16.93
C ARG A 133 -18.52 17.39 16.09
N MET A 134 -18.39 16.50 15.10
CA MET A 134 -19.54 16.10 14.27
C MET A 134 -20.65 15.44 15.11
N LYS A 135 -20.28 14.57 16.06
CA LYS A 135 -21.21 13.91 16.97
C LYS A 135 -21.84 14.90 17.95
N GLU A 136 -21.05 15.75 18.61
CA GLU A 136 -21.55 16.82 19.50
C GLU A 136 -22.60 17.70 18.79
N MET A 137 -22.34 18.09 17.54
CA MET A 137 -23.27 18.90 16.74
C MET A 137 -24.54 18.15 16.32
N ALA A 138 -24.47 16.83 16.10
CA ALA A 138 -25.62 15.99 15.80
C ALA A 138 -26.48 15.79 17.05
N ASP A 139 -25.86 15.43 18.18
CA ASP A 139 -26.49 15.19 19.47
C ASP A 139 -27.12 16.49 20.04
N ALA A 140 -26.51 17.66 19.80
CA ALA A 140 -27.07 18.97 20.13
C ALA A 140 -28.17 19.47 19.16
N GLY A 141 -28.48 18.71 18.11
CA GLY A 141 -29.51 19.06 17.12
C GLY A 141 -29.14 20.19 16.17
N GLU A 142 -27.88 20.60 16.08
CA GLU A 142 -27.42 21.73 15.25
C GLU A 142 -27.55 21.49 13.73
N LEU A 143 -27.76 20.24 13.32
CA LEU A 143 -28.06 19.86 11.93
C LEU A 143 -29.57 19.77 11.65
N GLY A 144 -30.41 19.96 12.68
CA GLY A 144 -31.83 19.61 12.65
C GLY A 144 -32.02 18.08 12.65
N ARG A 145 -33.18 17.61 12.15
CA ARG A 145 -33.45 16.17 12.04
C ARG A 145 -32.58 15.56 10.94
N VAL A 146 -31.61 14.72 11.31
CA VAL A 146 -30.84 13.90 10.37
C VAL A 146 -31.78 12.90 9.68
N SER A 147 -31.75 12.84 8.35
CA SER A 147 -32.54 11.91 7.55
C SER A 147 -31.68 10.94 6.73
N GLY A 148 -30.42 11.27 6.47
CA GLY A 148 -29.51 10.38 5.77
C GLY A 148 -28.05 10.54 6.18
N ALA A 149 -27.30 9.44 6.09
CA ALA A 149 -25.86 9.36 6.29
C ALA A 149 -25.17 8.65 5.12
N GLU A 150 -24.08 9.24 4.64
CA GLU A 150 -23.21 8.67 3.60
C GLU A 150 -21.82 8.46 4.20
N ILE A 151 -21.32 7.22 4.17
CA ILE A 151 -20.00 6.84 4.70
C ILE A 151 -19.19 6.22 3.57
N THR A 152 -18.07 6.84 3.22
CA THR A 152 -17.24 6.46 2.08
C THR A 152 -15.85 6.06 2.55
N TRP A 153 -15.35 4.96 2.00
CA TRP A 153 -13.95 4.57 2.02
C TRP A 153 -13.52 4.28 0.58
N ALA A 154 -13.00 5.30 -0.10
CA ALA A 154 -12.45 5.20 -1.44
C ALA A 154 -10.93 5.33 -1.35
N LEU A 155 -10.24 4.19 -1.21
CA LEU A 155 -8.78 4.14 -1.06
C LEU A 155 -8.21 2.93 -1.83
N PRO A 156 -7.32 3.13 -2.83
CA PRO A 156 -6.77 2.04 -3.61
C PRO A 156 -5.97 1.04 -2.76
N LEU A 157 -6.40 -0.22 -2.74
CA LEU A 157 -5.75 -1.25 -1.92
C LEU A 157 -4.65 -1.97 -2.72
N ALA A 158 -3.41 -1.47 -2.62
CA ALA A 158 -2.27 -2.00 -3.38
C ALA A 158 -2.08 -3.53 -3.31
N PRO A 159 -2.30 -4.22 -2.18
CA PRO A 159 -2.23 -5.69 -2.11
C PRO A 159 -3.18 -6.44 -3.07
N LEU A 160 -4.38 -5.91 -3.38
CA LEU A 160 -5.29 -6.53 -4.36
C LEU A 160 -4.71 -6.55 -5.78
N ARG A 161 -3.69 -5.73 -6.07
CA ARG A 161 -3.08 -5.58 -7.38
C ARG A 161 -1.74 -6.30 -7.51
N SER A 162 -0.85 -6.13 -6.54
CA SER A 162 0.54 -6.59 -6.60
C SER A 162 0.95 -7.52 -5.46
N GLY A 163 0.02 -7.87 -4.58
CA GLY A 163 0.29 -8.62 -3.37
C GLY A 163 1.04 -7.80 -2.30
N PRO A 164 1.52 -8.45 -1.22
CA PRO A 164 1.50 -9.91 -0.99
C PRO A 164 0.08 -10.47 -0.85
N PHE A 165 -0.22 -11.56 -1.57
CA PHE A 165 -1.57 -12.12 -1.64
C PHE A 165 -1.96 -13.03 -0.48
N ASN A 166 -1.00 -13.40 0.39
CA ASN A 166 -1.23 -14.27 1.56
C ASN A 166 -1.53 -13.52 2.87
N LEU A 167 -1.68 -12.19 2.80
CA LEU A 167 -2.22 -11.36 3.88
C LEU A 167 -3.60 -11.88 4.29
N TRP A 168 -3.89 -11.88 5.59
CA TRP A 168 -5.17 -12.37 6.13
C TRP A 168 -6.39 -11.77 5.42
N LEU A 169 -6.38 -10.45 5.17
CA LEU A 169 -7.45 -9.71 4.47
C LEU A 169 -7.72 -10.18 3.03
N LEU A 170 -6.79 -10.93 2.41
CA LEU A 170 -6.92 -11.45 1.05
C LEU A 170 -7.20 -12.96 0.99
N ARG A 171 -7.07 -13.69 2.11
CA ARG A 171 -7.24 -15.16 2.13
C ARG A 171 -8.65 -15.58 1.75
N GLU A 172 -9.66 -14.85 2.24
CA GLU A 172 -11.06 -15.06 1.92
C GLU A 172 -11.69 -13.71 1.51
N PRO A 173 -12.66 -13.67 0.58
CA PRO A 173 -13.32 -12.43 0.18
C PRO A 173 -13.99 -11.69 1.35
N LYS A 174 -14.56 -12.44 2.32
CA LYS A 174 -15.20 -11.89 3.53
C LYS A 174 -14.22 -11.04 4.37
N ASN A 175 -12.93 -11.37 4.34
CA ASN A 175 -11.91 -10.70 5.16
C ASN A 175 -11.66 -9.26 4.70
N LEU A 176 -12.03 -8.89 3.46
CA LEU A 176 -12.05 -7.49 3.01
C LEU A 176 -13.11 -6.65 3.75
N LEU A 177 -14.27 -7.24 4.06
CA LEU A 177 -15.28 -6.59 4.90
C LEU A 177 -14.80 -6.53 6.35
N LEU A 178 -14.37 -7.66 6.92
CA LEU A 178 -13.88 -7.69 8.30
C LEU A 178 -12.68 -6.73 8.53
N GLU A 179 -11.82 -6.50 7.54
CA GLU A 179 -10.68 -5.57 7.66
C GLU A 179 -11.10 -4.08 7.62
N LEU A 180 -12.13 -3.73 6.85
CA LEU A 180 -12.46 -2.33 6.50
C LEU A 180 -13.80 -1.83 7.07
N ALA A 181 -14.82 -2.67 7.07
CA ALA A 181 -16.16 -2.33 7.53
C ALA A 181 -16.25 -1.96 9.03
N PRO A 182 -15.42 -2.48 9.98
CA PRO A 182 -15.46 -2.04 11.36
C PRO A 182 -15.28 -0.52 11.51
N HIS A 183 -14.41 0.09 10.71
CA HIS A 183 -14.21 1.54 10.75
C HIS A 183 -15.46 2.33 10.33
N LEU A 184 -16.26 1.79 9.41
CA LEU A 184 -17.41 2.49 8.83
C LEU A 184 -18.68 2.25 9.66
N LEU A 185 -18.89 1.02 10.13
CA LEU A 185 -20.02 0.65 10.96
C LEU A 185 -19.87 1.17 12.40
N ALA A 186 -18.65 1.37 12.90
CA ALA A 186 -18.42 2.05 14.18
C ALA A 186 -19.03 3.47 14.21
N PHE A 187 -18.88 4.25 13.13
CA PHE A 187 -19.52 5.57 13.00
C PHE A 187 -21.06 5.49 13.00
N VAL A 188 -21.62 4.44 12.39
CA VAL A 188 -23.09 4.21 12.39
C VAL A 188 -23.57 3.90 13.81
N VAL A 189 -22.91 2.98 14.51
CA VAL A 189 -23.28 2.53 15.85
C VAL A 189 -23.19 3.65 16.89
N ASP A 190 -22.16 4.51 16.81
CA ASP A 190 -21.95 5.63 17.73
C ASP A 190 -22.94 6.81 17.53
N LEU A 191 -23.50 6.98 16.31
CA LEU A 191 -24.53 7.99 16.05
C LEU A 191 -25.96 7.47 16.21
N PHE A 192 -26.25 6.25 15.76
CA PHE A 192 -27.61 5.78 15.50
C PHE A 192 -27.96 4.44 16.15
N GLY A 193 -27.02 3.82 16.88
CA GLY A 193 -27.17 2.47 17.43
C GLY A 193 -27.04 1.37 16.38
N ALA A 194 -27.47 0.15 16.72
CA ALA A 194 -27.37 -1.01 15.85
C ALA A 194 -28.15 -0.81 14.54
N PRO A 195 -27.52 -0.93 13.35
CA PRO A 195 -28.20 -0.76 12.07
C PRO A 195 -28.84 -2.06 11.58
N GLU A 196 -30.01 -1.93 10.97
CA GLU A 196 -30.60 -2.93 10.08
C GLU A 196 -29.89 -2.88 8.73
N ILE A 197 -29.24 -3.96 8.30
CA ILE A 197 -28.72 -4.05 6.93
C ILE A 197 -29.88 -4.37 5.97
N LEU A 198 -30.07 -3.52 4.96
CA LEU A 198 -31.12 -3.64 3.94
C LEU A 198 -30.61 -4.32 2.67
N HIS A 199 -29.38 -4.03 2.25
CA HIS A 199 -28.78 -4.58 1.04
C HIS A 199 -27.26 -4.54 1.09
N ALA A 200 -26.60 -5.51 0.47
CA ALA A 200 -25.17 -5.46 0.16
C ALA A 200 -24.95 -5.91 -1.29
N GLU A 201 -24.20 -5.12 -2.07
CA GLU A 201 -23.71 -5.50 -3.40
C GLU A 201 -22.19 -5.46 -3.44
N ALA A 202 -21.59 -6.36 -4.21
CA ALA A 202 -20.17 -6.36 -4.51
C ALA A 202 -19.94 -6.25 -6.02
N GLY A 203 -18.83 -5.63 -6.41
CA GLY A 203 -18.51 -5.41 -7.81
C GLY A 203 -17.03 -5.14 -8.05
N LYS A 204 -16.71 -4.85 -9.33
CA LYS A 204 -15.34 -4.66 -9.81
C LYS A 204 -14.44 -5.86 -9.42
N PRO A 205 -14.76 -7.08 -9.86
CA PRO A 205 -13.99 -8.25 -9.45
C PRO A 205 -12.58 -8.21 -10.07
N VAL A 206 -11.56 -8.58 -9.29
CA VAL A 206 -10.16 -8.71 -9.70
C VAL A 206 -9.65 -10.12 -9.39
N ALA A 207 -8.91 -10.72 -10.32
CA ALA A 207 -8.30 -12.03 -10.12
C ALA A 207 -7.01 -11.93 -9.32
N LEU A 208 -6.90 -12.70 -8.25
CA LEU A 208 -5.64 -13.03 -7.58
C LEU A 208 -4.96 -14.22 -8.31
N PRO A 209 -3.71 -14.59 -7.97
CA PRO A 209 -3.09 -15.81 -8.51
C PRO A 209 -3.94 -17.06 -8.25
N GLY A 210 -4.05 -17.94 -9.24
CA GLY A 210 -4.96 -19.09 -9.20
C GLY A 210 -6.39 -18.78 -9.67
N GLU A 211 -6.62 -17.63 -10.32
CA GLU A 211 -7.95 -17.16 -10.78
C GLU A 211 -8.96 -16.92 -9.64
N ASP A 212 -8.46 -16.79 -8.41
CA ASP A 212 -9.24 -16.58 -7.20
C ASP A 212 -9.73 -15.12 -7.12
N MET A 213 -11.03 -14.91 -7.25
CA MET A 213 -11.60 -13.57 -7.46
C MET A 213 -11.80 -12.80 -6.13
N ARG A 214 -11.57 -11.49 -6.14
CA ARG A 214 -11.90 -10.59 -5.03
C ARG A 214 -12.68 -9.36 -5.51
N PRO A 215 -13.66 -8.86 -4.74
CA PRO A 215 -14.32 -7.59 -5.05
C PRO A 215 -13.39 -6.39 -4.80
N GLN A 216 -13.40 -5.41 -5.70
CA GLN A 216 -12.76 -4.10 -5.47
C GLN A 216 -13.77 -2.99 -5.13
N ALA A 217 -15.07 -3.28 -5.12
CA ALA A 217 -16.10 -2.37 -4.65
C ALA A 217 -17.17 -3.14 -3.88
N ILE A 218 -17.65 -2.58 -2.76
CA ILE A 218 -18.78 -3.08 -2.00
C ILE A 218 -19.65 -1.89 -1.60
N ARG A 219 -20.97 -2.00 -1.74
CA ARG A 219 -21.92 -0.99 -1.27
C ARG A 219 -22.93 -1.65 -0.35
N ILE A 220 -23.19 -1.01 0.79
CA ILE A 220 -24.16 -1.47 1.79
C ILE A 220 -25.21 -0.38 1.97
N LEU A 221 -26.48 -0.76 1.94
CA LEU A 221 -27.60 0.08 2.34
C LEU A 221 -28.11 -0.42 3.69
N ALA A 222 -28.33 0.50 4.63
CA ALA A 222 -28.74 0.19 5.99
C ALA A 222 -29.69 1.27 6.54
N ARG A 223 -30.37 0.96 7.65
CA ARG A 223 -31.20 1.91 8.39
C ARG A 223 -30.91 1.80 9.89
N ALA A 224 -30.82 2.93 10.58
CA ALA A 224 -30.71 2.96 12.04
C ALA A 224 -31.44 4.19 12.58
N SER A 225 -32.25 4.03 13.63
CA SER A 225 -32.97 5.13 14.30
C SER A 225 -33.73 6.09 13.36
N GLY A 226 -34.29 5.57 12.27
CA GLY A 226 -35.03 6.35 11.26
C GLY A 226 -34.17 7.09 10.22
N VAL A 227 -32.85 6.89 10.24
CA VAL A 227 -31.89 7.45 9.27
C VAL A 227 -31.56 6.43 8.19
N GLU A 228 -31.61 6.84 6.92
CA GLU A 228 -31.19 6.03 5.77
C GLU A 228 -29.66 6.14 5.58
N ILE A 229 -28.97 5.01 5.53
CA ILE A 229 -27.50 4.94 5.55
C ILE A 229 -26.99 4.28 4.27
N THR A 230 -26.04 4.92 3.59
CA THR A 230 -25.27 4.32 2.48
C THR A 230 -23.80 4.24 2.85
N ILE A 231 -23.24 3.03 2.84
CA ILE A 231 -21.81 2.78 3.02
C ILE A 231 -21.20 2.38 1.67
N THR A 232 -20.10 3.00 1.27
CA THR A 232 -19.40 2.73 0.02
C THR A 232 -17.93 2.39 0.28
N LEU A 233 -17.55 1.14 0.00
CA LEU A 233 -16.17 0.67 -0.04
C LEU A 233 -15.70 0.63 -1.50
N SER A 234 -14.61 1.32 -1.82
CA SER A 234 -14.06 1.44 -3.17
C SER A 234 -12.54 1.32 -3.11
N LEU A 235 -12.04 0.16 -3.56
CA LEU A 235 -10.63 -0.24 -3.54
C LEU A 235 -9.98 -0.21 -4.94
N VAL A 236 -10.74 0.24 -5.94
CA VAL A 236 -10.24 0.56 -7.30
C VAL A 236 -9.31 1.78 -7.26
N GLU A 237 -8.56 2.02 -8.33
CA GLU A 237 -7.67 3.19 -8.38
C GLU A 237 -8.49 4.50 -8.51
N THR A 238 -8.36 5.37 -7.50
CA THR A 238 -9.16 6.58 -7.27
C THR A 238 -8.35 7.60 -6.45
N ILE A 239 -8.87 8.82 -6.30
CA ILE A 239 -8.45 9.75 -5.24
C ILE A 239 -8.96 9.25 -3.88
N ASP A 240 -8.20 9.48 -2.81
CA ASP A 240 -8.61 9.19 -1.44
C ASP A 240 -9.87 10.00 -1.09
N ASP A 241 -10.98 9.32 -0.79
CA ASP A 241 -12.15 9.89 -0.12
C ASP A 241 -12.55 8.96 1.02
N ARG A 242 -12.15 9.34 2.24
CA ARG A 242 -12.51 8.68 3.48
C ARG A 242 -13.31 9.65 4.31
N SER A 243 -14.64 9.55 4.22
CA SER A 243 -15.54 10.56 4.76
C SER A 243 -16.83 10.01 5.37
N VAL A 244 -17.37 10.79 6.31
CA VAL A 244 -18.75 10.68 6.80
C VAL A 244 -19.48 11.96 6.42
N THR A 245 -20.69 11.85 5.89
CA THR A 245 -21.55 12.99 5.56
C THR A 245 -22.94 12.78 6.15
N LEU A 246 -23.36 13.71 7.02
CA LEU A 246 -24.68 13.72 7.64
C LEU A 246 -25.56 14.77 6.96
N ARG A 247 -26.79 14.39 6.59
CA ARG A 247 -27.80 15.28 5.99
C ARG A 247 -28.93 15.49 6.98
N GLY A 248 -29.02 16.69 7.54
CA GLY A 248 -30.12 17.10 8.42
C GLY A 248 -30.97 18.20 7.80
N SER A 249 -32.15 18.43 8.39
CA SER A 249 -33.14 19.41 7.92
C SER A 249 -32.67 20.87 7.96
N SER A 250 -31.58 21.16 8.66
CA SER A 250 -31.06 22.53 8.86
C SER A 250 -29.58 22.68 8.51
N GLY A 251 -28.91 21.59 8.14
CA GLY A 251 -27.53 21.62 7.68
C GLY A 251 -26.98 20.27 7.25
N ARG A 252 -25.86 20.31 6.55
CA ARG A 252 -25.08 19.14 6.11
C ARG A 252 -23.68 19.23 6.71
N ALA A 253 -23.29 18.22 7.49
CA ALA A 253 -21.92 18.09 7.98
C ALA A 253 -21.17 17.05 7.15
N ARG A 254 -19.91 17.32 6.78
CA ARG A 254 -19.01 16.38 6.11
C ARG A 254 -17.66 16.39 6.79
N LEU A 255 -17.28 15.25 7.35
CA LEU A 255 -15.98 14.97 7.91
C LEU A 255 -15.17 14.17 6.88
N ASP A 256 -14.05 14.70 6.44
CA ASP A 256 -12.95 13.91 5.88
C ASP A 256 -12.11 13.39 7.06
N PHE A 257 -12.20 12.08 7.33
CA PHE A 257 -11.50 11.43 8.44
C PHE A 257 -10.10 10.93 8.08
N ALA A 258 -9.68 11.05 6.81
CA ALA A 258 -8.26 10.96 6.44
C ALA A 258 -7.50 12.22 6.82
N ALA A 259 -8.12 13.38 6.63
CA ALA A 259 -7.52 14.69 6.85
C ALA A 259 -7.87 15.34 8.21
N ASP A 260 -8.83 14.80 8.96
CA ASP A 260 -9.50 15.43 10.12
C ASP A 260 -10.06 16.83 9.77
N VAL A 261 -10.76 16.92 8.63
CA VAL A 261 -11.37 18.17 8.14
C VAL A 261 -12.88 18.06 8.22
N LEU A 262 -13.47 18.75 9.18
CA LEU A 262 -14.92 18.90 9.31
C LEU A 262 -15.38 20.18 8.61
N THR A 263 -16.29 20.04 7.65
CA THR A 263 -17.02 21.15 7.04
C THR A 263 -18.51 21.04 7.35
N VAL A 264 -19.17 22.17 7.59
CA VAL A 264 -20.59 22.24 7.94
C VAL A 264 -21.25 23.31 7.11
N GLU A 265 -22.23 22.89 6.31
CA GLU A 265 -22.98 23.71 5.41
C GLU A 265 -24.37 23.96 6.00
N ARG A 266 -24.74 25.22 6.16
CA ARG A 266 -26.04 25.63 6.72
C ARG A 266 -26.77 26.56 5.77
N GLU A 267 -28.09 26.47 5.77
CA GLU A 267 -28.91 27.52 5.16
C GLU A 267 -28.88 28.77 6.04
N ASN A 268 -28.95 29.94 5.40
CA ASN A 268 -28.94 31.22 6.08
C ASN A 268 -29.96 32.17 5.42
N ALA A 269 -30.51 33.09 6.20
CA ALA A 269 -31.57 34.02 5.77
C ALA A 269 -31.04 35.24 4.96
N SER A 270 -29.98 35.07 4.15
CA SER A 270 -29.51 36.12 3.23
C SER A 270 -30.30 36.12 1.92
N ASP A 271 -30.43 37.29 1.29
CA ASP A 271 -31.02 37.46 -0.04
C ASP A 271 -30.51 36.43 -1.06
N LEU A 272 -31.41 35.92 -1.91
CA LEU A 272 -31.17 34.84 -2.88
C LEU A 272 -29.89 35.02 -3.73
N VAL A 273 -29.57 36.27 -4.09
CA VAL A 273 -28.43 36.61 -4.95
C VAL A 273 -27.09 36.60 -4.18
N VAL A 274 -27.11 36.93 -2.88
CA VAL A 274 -25.91 37.07 -2.04
C VAL A 274 -25.59 35.78 -1.29
N ASN A 275 -26.61 34.96 -1.03
CA ASN A 275 -26.51 33.71 -0.27
C ASN A 275 -25.47 32.71 -0.85
N PRO A 276 -25.42 32.43 -2.17
CA PRO A 276 -24.44 31.50 -2.73
C PRO A 276 -23.00 31.94 -2.51
N LEU A 277 -22.70 33.23 -2.69
CA LEU A 277 -21.36 33.78 -2.47
C LEU A 277 -20.97 33.72 -0.98
N ARG A 278 -21.87 34.08 -0.07
CA ARG A 278 -21.63 33.97 1.38
C ARG A 278 -21.36 32.53 1.80
N ARG A 279 -22.12 31.57 1.30
CA ARG A 279 -21.94 30.13 1.55
C ARG A 279 -20.58 29.62 1.05
N GLN A 280 -20.15 30.03 -0.16
CA GLN A 280 -18.83 29.66 -0.67
C GLN A 280 -17.67 30.32 0.09
N LEU A 281 -17.83 31.57 0.54
CA LEU A 281 -16.85 32.26 1.38
C LEU A 281 -16.73 31.61 2.77
N ASP A 282 -17.85 31.22 3.39
CA ASP A 282 -17.85 30.52 4.67
C ASP A 282 -17.19 29.13 4.56
N LEU A 283 -17.58 28.32 3.56
CA LEU A 283 -16.92 27.03 3.30
C LEU A 283 -15.42 27.18 3.02
N SER A 284 -15.01 28.23 2.29
CA SER A 284 -13.60 28.54 2.06
C SER A 284 -12.87 28.91 3.36
N ALA A 285 -13.52 29.69 4.24
CA ALA A 285 -12.99 30.05 5.55
C ALA A 285 -12.91 28.84 6.51
N GLN A 286 -13.86 27.92 6.44
CA GLN A 286 -13.82 26.64 7.16
C GLN A 286 -12.64 25.78 6.68
N HIS A 287 -12.50 25.56 5.37
CA HIS A 287 -11.37 24.82 4.80
C HIS A 287 -10.01 25.44 5.16
N LEU A 288 -9.89 26.77 5.11
CA LEU A 288 -8.66 27.45 5.54
C LEU A 288 -8.40 27.27 7.04
N ARG A 289 -9.43 27.35 7.89
CA ARG A 289 -9.32 27.17 9.34
C ARG A 289 -8.89 25.75 9.72
N GLU A 290 -9.53 24.73 9.16
CA GLU A 290 -9.17 23.33 9.39
C GLU A 290 -7.78 23.03 8.80
N GLY A 291 -7.44 23.55 7.62
CA GLY A 291 -6.10 23.43 7.03
C GLY A 291 -5.00 24.06 7.90
N LEU A 292 -5.23 25.27 8.44
CA LEU A 292 -4.31 25.93 9.37
C LEU A 292 -4.20 25.19 10.71
N ARG A 293 -5.32 24.70 11.26
CA ARG A 293 -5.33 23.83 12.45
C ARG A 293 -4.47 22.60 12.23
N ASN A 294 -4.67 21.90 11.12
CA ASN A 294 -3.99 20.63 10.85
C ASN A 294 -2.50 20.85 10.52
N ALA A 295 -2.16 21.96 9.87
CA ALA A 295 -0.77 22.39 9.69
C ALA A 295 -0.09 22.77 11.02
N TRP A 296 -0.81 23.40 11.95
CA TRP A 296 -0.29 23.75 13.28
C TRP A 296 -0.11 22.53 14.19
N VAL A 297 -1.07 21.58 14.18
CA VAL A 297 -0.96 20.31 14.93
C VAL A 297 0.24 19.51 14.44
N GLN A 298 0.42 19.38 13.12
CA GLN A 298 1.59 18.72 12.52
C GLN A 298 2.89 19.54 12.75
N GLY A 299 2.81 20.87 12.74
CA GLY A 299 3.97 21.75 12.88
C GLY A 299 4.54 21.84 14.31
N ARG A 300 3.73 21.60 15.35
CA ARG A 300 4.19 21.60 16.75
C ARG A 300 5.11 20.43 17.12
N SER A 301 5.23 19.43 16.26
CA SER A 301 6.21 18.37 16.38
C SER A 301 6.46 17.73 15.04
N LEU A 302 7.68 17.88 14.50
CA LEU A 302 8.14 17.21 13.27
C LEU A 302 8.03 15.67 13.36
N ASN A 303 7.83 15.12 14.56
CA ASN A 303 7.66 13.69 14.83
C ASN A 303 6.19 13.29 15.08
N GLN A 304 5.23 14.21 15.07
CA GLN A 304 3.81 13.86 15.20
C GLN A 304 3.26 13.37 13.86
N LYS A 305 3.14 12.04 13.80
CA LYS A 305 2.33 11.30 12.82
C LYS A 305 0.94 11.98 12.71
N GLY A 306 0.38 12.08 11.49
CA GLY A 306 -0.79 12.93 11.17
C GLY A 306 -2.14 12.49 11.77
N PRO A 307 -3.30 12.88 11.18
CA PRO A 307 -4.64 12.57 11.69
C PRO A 307 -4.86 11.14 12.20
N TYR A 308 -4.26 10.15 11.53
CA TYR A 308 -4.31 8.75 11.96
C TYR A 308 -3.77 8.53 13.39
N ALA A 309 -2.68 9.19 13.81
CA ALA A 309 -2.21 9.10 15.21
C ALA A 309 -3.08 9.87 16.21
N LEU A 310 -3.72 10.98 15.78
CA LEU A 310 -4.69 11.67 16.62
C LEU A 310 -5.86 10.74 16.98
N SER A 311 -6.29 9.89 16.05
CA SER A 311 -7.33 8.88 16.27
C SER A 311 -6.94 7.89 17.39
N PHE A 312 -5.72 7.35 17.37
CA PHE A 312 -5.22 6.49 18.47
C PHE A 312 -5.14 7.23 19.80
N ARG A 313 -4.64 8.47 19.83
CA ARG A 313 -4.59 9.27 21.07
C ARG A 313 -5.98 9.53 21.64
N GLY A 314 -6.96 9.86 20.81
CA GLY A 314 -8.35 10.04 21.24
C GLY A 314 -9.00 8.74 21.72
N MET A 315 -8.66 7.60 21.12
CA MET A 315 -9.07 6.28 21.61
C MET A 315 -8.45 5.96 22.98
N MET A 316 -7.14 6.15 23.15
CA MET A 316 -6.47 5.93 24.45
C MET A 316 -7.03 6.87 25.53
N ALA A 317 -7.32 8.13 25.21
CA ALA A 317 -7.93 9.07 26.14
C ALA A 317 -9.36 8.63 26.57
N GLY A 318 -10.19 8.13 25.64
CA GLY A 318 -11.51 7.60 25.97
C GLY A 318 -11.46 6.32 26.80
N VAL A 319 -10.66 5.34 26.36
CA VAL A 319 -10.47 4.06 27.06
C VAL A 319 -9.89 4.28 28.46
N TYR A 320 -8.69 4.86 28.56
CA TYR A 320 -7.97 4.95 29.82
C TYR A 320 -8.44 6.08 30.73
N GLY A 321 -8.89 7.21 30.19
CA GLY A 321 -9.48 8.27 31.01
C GLY A 321 -10.74 7.81 31.73
N SER A 322 -11.51 6.89 31.15
CA SER A 322 -12.64 6.24 31.84
C SER A 322 -12.20 5.19 32.88
N LEU A 323 -11.09 4.48 32.63
CA LEU A 323 -10.60 3.40 33.48
C LEU A 323 -9.86 3.93 34.72
N ALA A 324 -8.92 4.86 34.55
CA ALA A 324 -8.14 5.46 35.64
C ALA A 324 -8.99 6.20 36.67
N HIS A 325 -10.12 6.78 36.23
CA HIS A 325 -11.06 7.50 37.08
C HIS A 325 -12.24 6.65 37.58
N GLY A 326 -12.26 5.33 37.33
CA GLY A 326 -13.36 4.44 37.74
C GLY A 326 -14.73 4.79 37.14
N ARG A 327 -14.77 5.54 36.04
CA ARG A 327 -16.03 5.96 35.37
C ARG A 327 -16.58 4.83 34.51
N ALA A 328 -17.85 4.92 34.12
CA ALA A 328 -18.45 4.02 33.13
C ALA A 328 -17.59 3.95 31.85
N PRO A 329 -17.46 2.77 31.20
CA PRO A 329 -16.73 2.64 29.95
C PRO A 329 -17.26 3.59 28.87
N ASP A 330 -16.35 4.20 28.09
CA ASP A 330 -16.72 4.99 26.93
C ASP A 330 -17.47 4.13 25.91
N SER A 331 -18.73 4.47 25.63
CA SER A 331 -19.65 3.67 24.80
C SER A 331 -19.16 3.48 23.37
N ARG A 332 -18.32 4.39 22.87
CA ARG A 332 -17.68 4.27 21.54
C ARG A 332 -16.87 3.00 21.40
N PHE A 333 -16.15 2.65 22.47
CA PHE A 333 -15.16 1.57 22.46
C PHE A 333 -15.61 0.34 23.26
N ALA A 334 -16.79 0.33 23.88
CA ALA A 334 -17.22 -0.77 24.75
C ALA A 334 -17.58 -2.06 23.97
N GLY A 335 -17.48 -3.24 24.62
CA GLY A 335 -17.85 -4.53 24.02
C GLY A 335 -19.28 -4.60 23.44
N ALA A 336 -20.20 -3.76 23.93
CA ALA A 336 -21.55 -3.62 23.38
C ALA A 336 -21.57 -2.96 21.98
N SER A 337 -20.80 -1.87 21.76
CA SER A 337 -20.66 -1.26 20.43
C SER A 337 -19.92 -2.19 19.49
N ALA A 338 -18.86 -2.85 19.98
CA ALA A 338 -18.12 -3.88 19.24
C ALA A 338 -19.04 -5.01 18.73
N SER A 339 -19.93 -5.51 19.60
CA SER A 339 -20.90 -6.55 19.24
C SER A 339 -21.90 -6.08 18.18
N ALA A 340 -22.38 -4.83 18.26
CA ALA A 340 -23.28 -4.25 17.27
C ALA A 340 -22.59 -4.00 15.91
N VAL A 341 -21.33 -3.54 15.93
CA VAL A 341 -20.51 -3.38 14.72
C VAL A 341 -20.29 -4.73 14.03
N MET A 342 -19.88 -5.75 14.78
CA MET A 342 -19.63 -7.07 14.22
C MET A 342 -20.92 -7.75 13.73
N GLN A 343 -22.06 -7.58 14.42
CA GLN A 343 -23.34 -8.10 13.93
C GLN A 343 -23.73 -7.46 12.58
N ALA A 344 -23.55 -6.16 12.43
CA ALA A 344 -23.80 -5.47 11.17
C ALA A 344 -22.83 -5.89 10.03
N ILE A 345 -21.64 -6.41 10.36
CA ILE A 345 -20.73 -7.02 9.38
C ILE A 345 -21.20 -8.41 8.99
N ASP A 346 -21.56 -9.26 9.95
CA ASP A 346 -22.12 -10.60 9.69
C ASP A 346 -23.39 -10.50 8.82
N ASP A 347 -24.29 -9.56 9.14
CA ASP A 347 -25.50 -9.28 8.38
C ASP A 347 -25.20 -8.78 6.97
N ALA A 348 -24.16 -7.96 6.77
CA ALA A 348 -23.73 -7.51 5.45
C ALA A 348 -23.09 -8.62 4.62
N ILE A 349 -22.30 -9.50 5.25
CA ILE A 349 -21.73 -10.70 4.61
C ILE A 349 -22.87 -11.63 4.19
N ALA A 350 -23.87 -11.87 5.05
CA ALA A 350 -25.03 -12.71 4.75
C ALA A 350 -25.93 -12.20 3.61
N ARG A 351 -25.78 -10.93 3.21
CA ARG A 351 -26.49 -10.33 2.06
C ARG A 351 -25.69 -10.35 0.75
N LEU A 352 -24.41 -10.75 0.78
CA LEU A 352 -23.61 -10.90 -0.44
C LEU A 352 -23.88 -12.26 -1.13
N PRO A 353 -23.82 -12.34 -2.47
CA PRO A 353 -23.94 -13.60 -3.19
C PRO A 353 -22.84 -14.59 -2.81
N ALA A 354 -23.17 -15.88 -2.72
CA ALA A 354 -22.21 -16.93 -2.33
C ALA A 354 -21.02 -17.02 -3.31
N GLU A 355 -21.23 -16.71 -4.59
CA GLU A 355 -20.20 -16.71 -5.64
C GLU A 355 -19.16 -15.60 -5.44
N VAL A 356 -19.52 -14.51 -4.75
CA VAL A 356 -18.60 -13.43 -4.36
C VAL A 356 -17.76 -13.81 -3.15
N LEU A 357 -18.32 -14.63 -2.26
CA LEU A 357 -17.69 -15.07 -1.02
C LEU A 357 -16.86 -16.35 -1.19
N ALA A 358 -17.09 -17.10 -2.26
CA ALA A 358 -16.33 -18.30 -2.60
C ALA A 358 -14.83 -17.98 -2.84
N THR A 359 -13.97 -18.84 -2.30
CA THR A 359 -12.56 -18.94 -2.70
C THR A 359 -12.41 -19.99 -3.79
N ALA A 360 -11.49 -19.78 -4.74
CA ALA A 360 -11.09 -20.85 -5.64
C ALA A 360 -10.60 -22.06 -4.85
N ALA A 361 -11.08 -23.27 -5.20
CA ALA A 361 -10.60 -24.49 -4.58
C ALA A 361 -9.09 -24.63 -4.84
N PRO A 362 -8.26 -24.90 -3.82
CA PRO A 362 -6.85 -25.16 -4.05
C PRO A 362 -6.71 -26.39 -4.95
N ALA A 363 -5.76 -26.37 -5.88
CA ALA A 363 -5.49 -27.56 -6.67
C ALA A 363 -5.05 -28.70 -5.73
N VAL A 364 -5.51 -29.91 -6.04
CA VAL A 364 -5.23 -31.09 -5.21
C VAL A 364 -3.77 -31.48 -5.38
N GLN A 365 -3.03 -31.60 -4.29
CA GLN A 365 -1.69 -32.19 -4.29
C GLN A 365 -1.82 -33.69 -4.54
N THR A 366 -1.35 -34.16 -5.69
CA THR A 366 -1.29 -35.58 -6.08
C THR A 366 0.07 -36.22 -5.74
N ARG A 367 1.13 -35.42 -5.57
CA ARG A 367 2.47 -35.87 -5.18
C ARG A 367 3.20 -34.86 -4.30
N GLN A 368 4.18 -35.34 -3.53
CA GLN A 368 5.11 -34.45 -2.85
C GLN A 368 6.14 -33.87 -3.85
N PRO A 369 6.40 -32.55 -3.82
CA PRO A 369 7.54 -31.95 -4.53
C PRO A 369 8.88 -32.53 -4.05
N LYS A 370 9.88 -32.52 -4.92
CA LYS A 370 11.29 -32.81 -4.59
C LYS A 370 12.19 -31.68 -5.11
N PRO A 371 12.19 -30.50 -4.47
CA PRO A 371 12.82 -29.33 -5.07
C PRO A 371 14.32 -29.45 -5.23
N SER A 372 14.82 -29.02 -6.39
CA SER A 372 16.23 -28.77 -6.67
C SER A 372 16.57 -27.27 -6.63
N ALA A 373 15.56 -26.39 -6.64
CA ALA A 373 15.71 -24.94 -6.60
C ALA A 373 14.96 -24.33 -5.40
N MET A 374 15.59 -23.38 -4.71
CA MET A 374 14.95 -22.57 -3.66
C MET A 374 14.81 -21.11 -4.10
N VAL A 375 13.66 -20.50 -3.82
CA VAL A 375 13.43 -19.07 -4.05
C VAL A 375 13.06 -18.36 -2.74
N ILE A 376 14.01 -17.60 -2.20
CA ILE A 376 13.79 -16.72 -1.04
C ILE A 376 13.19 -15.40 -1.55
N GLY A 377 12.01 -15.01 -1.06
CA GLY A 377 11.23 -13.92 -1.64
C GLY A 377 10.33 -14.34 -2.82
N GLY A 378 10.08 -15.66 -2.98
CA GLY A 378 9.23 -16.22 -4.04
C GLY A 378 7.79 -15.69 -4.07
N THR A 379 7.31 -15.06 -2.98
CA THR A 379 5.99 -14.42 -2.92
C THR A 379 5.92 -13.04 -3.59
N GLY A 380 7.07 -12.40 -3.86
CA GLY A 380 7.16 -11.07 -4.47
C GLY A 380 6.95 -11.06 -6.00
N PHE A 381 7.05 -9.87 -6.61
CA PHE A 381 6.82 -9.69 -8.05
C PHE A 381 7.75 -10.56 -8.92
N ILE A 382 9.07 -10.37 -8.79
CA ILE A 382 10.08 -11.15 -9.53
C ILE A 382 10.07 -12.62 -9.08
N GLY A 383 9.98 -12.88 -7.77
CA GLY A 383 9.99 -14.22 -7.19
C GLY A 383 8.86 -15.13 -7.70
N ARG A 384 7.65 -14.59 -7.90
CA ARG A 384 6.53 -15.32 -8.49
C ARG A 384 6.78 -15.72 -9.93
N ALA A 385 7.29 -14.79 -10.74
CA ALA A 385 7.61 -15.07 -12.13
C ALA A 385 8.75 -16.08 -12.24
N LEU A 386 9.78 -15.98 -11.39
CA LEU A 386 10.90 -16.93 -11.36
C LEU A 386 10.43 -18.32 -10.94
N THR A 387 9.63 -18.45 -9.88
CA THR A 387 9.11 -19.74 -9.42
C THR A 387 8.29 -20.42 -10.52
N ARG A 388 7.40 -19.68 -11.19
CA ARG A 388 6.62 -20.21 -12.33
C ARG A 388 7.50 -20.59 -13.52
N ARG A 389 8.56 -19.83 -13.79
CA ARG A 389 9.53 -20.15 -14.84
C ARG A 389 10.31 -21.43 -14.52
N LEU A 390 10.79 -21.60 -13.29
CA LEU A 390 11.48 -22.81 -12.84
C LEU A 390 10.57 -24.05 -12.95
N VAL A 391 9.31 -23.94 -12.54
CA VAL A 391 8.31 -25.00 -12.69
C VAL A 391 8.04 -25.33 -14.17
N ALA A 392 7.94 -24.31 -15.04
CA ALA A 392 7.77 -24.51 -16.48
C ALA A 392 9.01 -25.14 -17.15
N ASP A 393 10.21 -24.86 -16.62
CA ASP A 393 11.47 -25.49 -17.03
C ASP A 393 11.64 -26.92 -16.43
N GLY A 394 10.67 -27.40 -15.63
CA GLY A 394 10.60 -28.77 -15.12
C GLY A 394 11.13 -28.99 -13.70
N HIS A 395 11.45 -27.93 -12.96
CA HIS A 395 11.94 -28.01 -11.59
C HIS A 395 10.82 -27.95 -10.55
N ASP A 396 10.89 -28.80 -9.53
CA ASP A 396 10.19 -28.56 -8.28
C ASP A 396 10.91 -27.43 -7.49
N VAL A 397 10.16 -26.59 -6.80
CA VAL A 397 10.67 -25.34 -6.19
C VAL A 397 10.27 -25.20 -4.72
N ARG A 398 11.25 -24.91 -3.87
CA ARG A 398 11.08 -24.60 -2.44
C ARG A 398 11.00 -23.09 -2.25
N VAL A 399 9.87 -22.57 -1.79
CA VAL A 399 9.69 -21.12 -1.54
C VAL A 399 9.79 -20.83 -0.05
N ILE A 400 10.72 -19.94 0.33
CA ILE A 400 10.82 -19.45 1.71
C ILE A 400 9.90 -18.24 1.89
N SER A 401 9.00 -18.32 2.88
CA SER A 401 7.95 -17.36 3.18
C SER A 401 7.71 -17.32 4.69
N ARG A 402 7.14 -16.24 5.23
CA ARG A 402 6.71 -16.18 6.64
C ARG A 402 5.43 -16.98 6.92
N GLY A 403 4.68 -17.37 5.89
CA GLY A 403 3.46 -18.15 6.01
C GLY A 403 3.57 -19.47 5.26
N ARG A 404 2.91 -20.51 5.78
CA ARG A 404 2.82 -21.88 5.19
C ARG A 404 2.19 -21.92 3.79
N HIS A 405 1.48 -20.86 3.38
CA HIS A 405 0.83 -20.77 2.08
C HIS A 405 1.42 -19.62 1.25
N GLY A 406 1.80 -19.93 0.00
CA GLY A 406 2.30 -19.00 -1.01
C GLY A 406 1.29 -18.71 -2.12
N PRO A 407 1.61 -17.78 -3.05
CA PRO A 407 0.74 -17.38 -4.17
C PRO A 407 0.75 -18.38 -5.35
N PHE A 408 0.80 -19.68 -5.03
CA PHE A 408 0.87 -20.80 -5.98
C PHE A 408 -0.17 -21.89 -5.66
N PRO A 409 -1.45 -21.55 -5.38
CA PRO A 409 -2.49 -22.56 -5.08
C PRO A 409 -2.79 -23.48 -6.28
N ASP A 410 -2.29 -23.11 -7.45
CA ASP A 410 -2.40 -23.80 -8.74
C ASP A 410 -1.19 -24.71 -9.08
N LEU A 411 -0.13 -24.72 -8.25
CA LEU A 411 1.08 -25.54 -8.46
C LEU A 411 1.47 -26.42 -7.23
N PRO A 412 0.51 -27.14 -6.60
CA PRO A 412 0.72 -27.84 -5.33
C PRO A 412 1.69 -29.04 -5.45
N ASP A 413 1.82 -29.62 -6.64
CA ASP A 413 2.68 -30.77 -6.91
C ASP A 413 4.14 -30.38 -7.19
N GLN A 414 4.38 -29.11 -7.50
CA GLN A 414 5.69 -28.60 -7.91
C GLN A 414 6.26 -27.57 -6.94
N VAL A 415 5.44 -26.89 -6.14
CA VAL A 415 5.88 -25.83 -5.23
C VAL A 415 5.54 -26.17 -3.78
N GLU A 416 6.57 -26.31 -2.94
CA GLU A 416 6.39 -26.31 -1.49
C GLU A 416 6.71 -24.92 -0.91
N THR A 417 6.02 -24.52 0.16
CA THR A 417 6.28 -23.26 0.87
C THR A 417 6.65 -23.55 2.32
N LEU A 418 7.88 -23.21 2.73
CA LEU A 418 8.37 -23.48 4.09
C LEU A 418 8.41 -22.19 4.94
N PRO A 419 7.84 -22.22 6.16
CA PRO A 419 7.96 -21.14 7.14
C PRO A 419 9.33 -21.19 7.84
N VAL A 420 10.30 -20.42 7.34
CA VAL A 420 11.66 -20.35 7.90
C VAL A 420 12.02 -18.91 8.20
N SER A 421 12.56 -18.65 9.39
CA SER A 421 13.09 -17.33 9.76
C SER A 421 14.41 -17.09 9.05
N LEU A 422 14.56 -15.93 8.38
CA LEU A 422 15.81 -15.57 7.72
C LEU A 422 16.93 -15.14 8.69
N HIS A 423 16.61 -15.06 9.99
CA HIS A 423 17.57 -14.78 11.06
C HIS A 423 18.16 -16.08 11.64
N ASP A 424 17.53 -17.22 11.39
CA ASP A 424 17.94 -18.54 11.89
C ASP A 424 18.83 -19.23 10.85
N LEU A 425 20.12 -19.35 11.17
CA LEU A 425 21.11 -19.98 10.30
C LEU A 425 20.90 -21.50 10.19
N GLU A 426 20.50 -22.16 11.27
CA GLU A 426 20.36 -23.63 11.29
C GLU A 426 19.11 -24.05 10.52
N ALA A 427 17.98 -23.38 10.73
CA ALA A 427 16.75 -23.62 9.97
C ALA A 427 16.93 -23.28 8.46
N LEU A 428 17.69 -22.24 8.12
CA LEU A 428 18.06 -21.96 6.73
C LEU A 428 18.91 -23.09 6.13
N THR A 429 19.95 -23.55 6.83
CA THR A 429 20.82 -24.65 6.37
C THR A 429 20.04 -25.96 6.21
N GLY A 430 19.14 -26.28 7.15
CA GLY A 430 18.23 -27.42 7.04
C GLY A 430 17.28 -27.30 5.84
N ALA A 431 16.72 -26.12 5.59
CA ALA A 431 15.86 -25.86 4.44
C ALA A 431 16.62 -25.90 3.09
N MET A 432 17.95 -25.73 3.08
CA MET A 432 18.78 -25.84 1.88
C MET A 432 19.27 -27.26 1.58
N GLN A 433 19.02 -28.25 2.45
CA GLN A 433 19.39 -29.64 2.19
C GLN A 433 18.67 -30.16 0.94
N GLY A 434 19.45 -30.72 0.01
CA GLY A 434 18.99 -31.22 -1.29
C GLY A 434 18.76 -30.14 -2.37
N ILE A 435 19.11 -28.87 -2.11
CA ILE A 435 18.93 -27.77 -3.06
C ILE A 435 20.22 -27.49 -3.83
N ASP A 436 20.17 -27.57 -5.16
CA ASP A 436 21.30 -27.23 -6.04
C ASP A 436 21.48 -25.72 -6.18
N VAL A 437 20.38 -24.96 -6.28
CA VAL A 437 20.39 -23.53 -6.56
C VAL A 437 19.48 -22.75 -5.61
N VAL A 438 20.03 -21.73 -4.96
CA VAL A 438 19.29 -20.76 -4.15
C VAL A 438 19.22 -19.42 -4.88
N PHE A 439 18.02 -18.90 -5.06
CA PHE A 439 17.76 -17.54 -5.56
C PHE A 439 17.35 -16.65 -4.40
N ASN A 440 18.16 -15.63 -4.10
CA ASN A 440 17.84 -14.62 -3.10
C ASN A 440 17.25 -13.36 -3.75
N LEU A 441 15.93 -13.22 -3.64
CA LEU A 441 15.13 -12.08 -4.07
C LEU A 441 14.54 -11.34 -2.85
N ALA A 442 15.06 -11.58 -1.65
CA ALA A 442 14.59 -10.95 -0.43
C ALA A 442 14.86 -9.44 -0.43
N LYS A 443 13.93 -8.69 0.15
CA LYS A 443 14.02 -7.26 0.39
C LYS A 443 13.46 -6.96 1.77
N SER A 444 14.22 -6.20 2.56
CA SER A 444 13.70 -5.56 3.77
C SER A 444 13.05 -4.20 3.49
N LEU A 445 12.26 -3.71 4.46
CA LEU A 445 11.57 -2.42 4.43
C LEU A 445 12.01 -1.51 5.59
N ASP A 446 13.28 -1.63 5.97
CA ASP A 446 13.88 -0.86 7.07
C ASP A 446 13.84 0.64 6.83
N THR A 447 13.63 1.40 7.91
CA THR A 447 13.60 2.86 7.91
C THR A 447 14.85 3.49 8.53
N SER A 448 15.70 2.69 9.18
CA SER A 448 17.01 3.10 9.69
C SER A 448 18.16 2.31 9.07
N TRP A 449 19.39 2.83 9.18
CA TRP A 449 20.59 2.11 8.73
C TRP A 449 20.97 0.96 9.65
N ALA A 450 20.72 1.08 10.96
CA ALA A 450 21.01 0.02 11.93
C ALA A 450 20.15 -1.23 11.66
N ASP A 451 18.85 -1.03 11.42
CA ASP A 451 17.93 -2.12 11.07
C ASP A 451 18.33 -2.76 9.74
N ALA A 452 18.69 -1.97 8.73
CA ALA A 452 19.15 -2.46 7.42
C ALA A 452 20.40 -3.35 7.52
N LEU A 453 21.32 -3.06 8.45
CA LEU A 453 22.48 -3.91 8.72
C LEU A 453 22.07 -5.27 9.31
N VAL A 454 21.03 -5.34 10.14
CA VAL A 454 20.56 -6.58 10.77
C VAL A 454 19.65 -7.40 9.84
N ASN A 455 18.72 -6.73 9.17
CA ASN A 455 17.54 -7.30 8.49
C ASN A 455 17.71 -7.49 6.97
N ASP A 456 18.61 -6.74 6.31
CA ASP A 456 18.96 -6.96 4.87
C ASP A 456 20.38 -7.53 4.77
N VAL A 457 21.39 -6.83 5.30
CA VAL A 457 22.81 -7.24 5.18
C VAL A 457 23.11 -8.50 5.99
N GLY A 458 22.72 -8.53 7.27
CA GLY A 458 22.90 -9.70 8.12
C GLY A 458 22.14 -10.92 7.60
N VAL A 459 20.91 -10.73 7.10
CA VAL A 459 20.11 -11.78 6.47
C VAL A 459 20.77 -12.31 5.20
N ALA A 460 21.21 -11.44 4.28
CA ALA A 460 21.92 -11.85 3.07
C ALA A 460 23.20 -12.64 3.40
N THR A 461 23.95 -12.19 4.40
CA THR A 461 25.17 -12.86 4.88
C THR A 461 24.87 -14.25 5.47
N ARG A 462 23.82 -14.38 6.32
CA ARG A 462 23.37 -15.68 6.85
C ARG A 462 22.94 -16.64 5.75
N ILE A 463 22.20 -16.17 4.75
CA ILE A 463 21.83 -16.96 3.56
C ILE A 463 23.08 -17.45 2.82
N GLY A 464 24.09 -16.60 2.63
CA GLY A 464 25.38 -17.00 2.05
C GLY A 464 26.12 -18.05 2.88
N MET A 465 26.10 -17.94 4.21
CA MET A 465 26.69 -18.94 5.11
C MET A 465 25.94 -20.28 5.07
N ALA A 466 24.60 -20.26 5.04
CA ALA A 466 23.76 -21.44 4.90
C ALA A 466 24.02 -22.17 3.57
N CYS A 467 24.18 -21.44 2.46
CA CYS A 467 24.54 -22.02 1.16
C CYS A 467 25.88 -22.78 1.22
N VAL A 468 26.89 -22.25 1.92
CA VAL A 468 28.18 -22.94 2.13
C VAL A 468 27.99 -24.19 3.00
N GLN A 469 27.25 -24.10 4.11
CA GLN A 469 27.03 -25.23 5.02
C GLN A 469 26.22 -26.36 4.39
N ALA A 470 25.25 -26.04 3.53
CA ALA A 470 24.41 -27.01 2.82
C ALA A 470 25.02 -27.51 1.49
N ASN A 471 26.22 -27.05 1.11
CA ASN A 471 26.88 -27.36 -0.17
C ASN A 471 26.04 -27.02 -1.43
N VAL A 472 25.32 -25.90 -1.38
CA VAL A 472 24.52 -25.39 -2.52
C VAL A 472 25.46 -25.06 -3.69
N SER A 473 25.17 -25.61 -4.89
CA SER A 473 25.99 -25.43 -6.10
C SER A 473 25.96 -24.01 -6.68
N ARG A 474 24.91 -23.22 -6.39
CA ARG A 474 24.86 -21.79 -6.73
C ARG A 474 23.94 -20.97 -5.81
N LEU A 475 24.46 -19.85 -5.32
CA LEU A 475 23.64 -18.73 -4.84
C LEU A 475 23.56 -17.64 -5.93
N VAL A 476 22.36 -17.35 -6.43
CA VAL A 476 22.09 -16.18 -7.26
C VAL A 476 21.49 -15.09 -6.37
N TYR A 477 22.26 -14.04 -6.08
CA TYR A 477 21.83 -12.88 -5.30
C TYR A 477 21.28 -11.78 -6.20
N THR A 478 20.15 -11.19 -5.80
CA THR A 478 19.57 -10.05 -6.52
C THR A 478 19.87 -8.73 -5.81
N GLY A 479 20.87 -8.03 -6.35
CA GLY A 479 21.21 -6.65 -6.03
C GLY A 479 20.32 -5.66 -6.79
N THR A 480 20.85 -4.48 -7.11
CA THR A 480 20.12 -3.46 -7.88
C THR A 480 21.06 -2.48 -8.57
N ILE A 481 20.66 -1.97 -9.74
CA ILE A 481 21.37 -0.84 -10.37
C ILE A 481 21.26 0.46 -9.56
N ALA A 482 20.31 0.57 -8.63
CA ALA A 482 20.11 1.78 -7.84
C ALA A 482 21.29 2.08 -6.89
N SER A 483 22.19 1.09 -6.71
CA SER A 483 23.45 1.20 -5.98
C SER A 483 24.50 2.07 -6.69
N TYR A 484 24.45 2.21 -8.02
CA TYR A 484 25.40 3.05 -8.76
C TYR A 484 25.15 4.55 -8.53
N ASP A 485 26.18 5.37 -8.78
CA ASP A 485 25.97 6.78 -9.11
C ASP A 485 25.50 6.89 -10.57
N MET A 486 24.44 7.64 -10.82
CA MET A 486 23.93 7.94 -12.18
C MET A 486 23.86 9.45 -12.43
N SER A 487 24.61 10.26 -11.66
CA SER A 487 24.59 11.71 -11.76
C SER A 487 25.52 12.29 -12.84
N ASP A 488 26.59 11.59 -13.22
CA ASP A 488 27.50 12.00 -14.29
C ASP A 488 27.05 11.45 -15.67
N PRO A 489 26.56 12.30 -16.60
CA PRO A 489 26.17 11.87 -17.94
C PRO A 489 27.36 11.53 -18.86
N GLY A 490 28.59 11.84 -18.45
CA GLY A 490 29.81 11.48 -19.18
C GLY A 490 30.35 10.09 -18.85
N GLN A 491 29.85 9.44 -17.79
CA GLN A 491 30.31 8.13 -17.35
C GLN A 491 29.43 7.00 -17.90
N THR A 492 30.06 6.03 -18.57
CA THR A 492 29.41 4.75 -18.90
C THR A 492 29.53 3.80 -17.72
N ILE A 493 28.40 3.35 -17.17
CA ILE A 493 28.35 2.32 -16.12
C ILE A 493 28.39 0.94 -16.77
N THR A 494 29.25 0.08 -16.24
CA THR A 494 29.44 -1.33 -16.61
C THR A 494 29.40 -2.21 -15.35
N GLU A 495 29.42 -3.53 -15.51
CA GLU A 495 29.58 -4.50 -14.42
C GLU A 495 30.84 -4.21 -13.55
N ASP A 496 31.93 -3.78 -14.19
CA ASP A 496 33.21 -3.42 -13.57
C ASP A 496 33.19 -2.10 -12.78
N THR A 497 32.12 -1.31 -12.91
CA THR A 497 32.03 -0.01 -12.23
C THR A 497 31.88 -0.23 -10.71
N PRO A 498 32.82 0.24 -9.87
CA PRO A 498 32.73 0.03 -8.43
C PRO A 498 31.66 0.92 -7.79
N PHE A 499 31.10 0.48 -6.67
CA PHE A 499 30.31 1.36 -5.82
C PHE A 499 31.22 2.33 -5.05
N PRO A 500 30.77 3.57 -4.77
CA PRO A 500 31.49 4.52 -3.93
C PRO A 500 31.78 3.96 -2.53
N ALA A 501 32.90 4.37 -1.92
CA ALA A 501 33.25 3.99 -0.55
C ALA A 501 32.33 4.65 0.50
N ASP A 502 31.87 5.88 0.24
CA ASP A 502 30.78 6.52 0.97
C ASP A 502 29.54 6.55 0.08
N MET A 503 28.43 6.02 0.62
CA MET A 503 27.11 5.97 -0.01
C MET A 503 26.04 6.58 0.92
N SER A 504 26.44 7.46 1.83
CA SER A 504 25.54 8.16 2.76
C SER A 504 24.55 9.10 2.05
N ASP A 505 24.87 9.52 0.83
CA ASP A 505 24.01 10.30 -0.07
C ASP A 505 23.00 9.45 -0.87
N ARG A 506 23.10 8.12 -0.80
CA ARG A 506 22.15 7.18 -1.43
C ARG A 506 20.99 6.87 -0.49
N ASN A 507 19.86 6.49 -1.07
CA ASN A 507 18.73 5.96 -0.30
C ASN A 507 19.12 4.63 0.39
N LEU A 508 18.49 4.34 1.53
CA LEU A 508 18.82 3.17 2.37
C LEU A 508 18.81 1.85 1.58
N TYR A 509 17.86 1.64 0.66
CA TYR A 509 17.75 0.41 -0.13
C TYR A 509 18.93 0.23 -1.11
N ALA A 510 19.36 1.29 -1.79
CA ALA A 510 20.55 1.25 -2.64
C ALA A 510 21.82 0.96 -1.82
N ARG A 511 21.96 1.63 -0.67
CA ARG A 511 23.08 1.46 0.25
C ARG A 511 23.14 0.05 0.86
N SER A 512 22.00 -0.51 1.28
CA SER A 512 21.93 -1.84 1.87
C SER A 512 22.25 -2.94 0.85
N LYS A 513 21.76 -2.82 -0.39
CA LYS A 513 22.08 -3.78 -1.47
C LYS A 513 23.55 -3.76 -1.86
N ALA A 514 24.17 -2.59 -1.98
CA ALA A 514 25.62 -2.48 -2.21
C ALA A 514 26.44 -3.16 -1.10
N GLU A 515 26.05 -2.96 0.16
CA GLU A 515 26.70 -3.58 1.32
C GLU A 515 26.47 -5.11 1.36
N CYS A 516 25.27 -5.60 1.02
CA CYS A 516 25.01 -7.04 0.87
C CYS A 516 25.94 -7.68 -0.17
N GLU A 517 26.08 -7.06 -1.36
CA GLU A 517 26.96 -7.53 -2.42
C GLU A 517 28.41 -7.59 -1.93
N ARG A 518 28.88 -6.58 -1.17
CA ARG A 518 30.23 -6.54 -0.59
C ARG A 518 30.48 -7.72 0.38
N GLN A 519 29.54 -8.02 1.26
CA GLN A 519 29.66 -9.12 2.23
C GLN A 519 29.55 -10.51 1.56
N LEU A 520 28.68 -10.66 0.57
CA LEU A 520 28.56 -11.90 -0.20
C LEU A 520 29.81 -12.16 -1.06
N MET A 521 30.37 -11.14 -1.70
CA MET A 521 31.64 -11.24 -2.43
C MET A 521 32.82 -11.54 -1.49
N LYS A 522 32.76 -11.09 -0.23
CA LYS A 522 33.73 -11.50 0.80
C LYS A 522 33.61 -12.99 1.12
N LEU A 523 32.39 -13.51 1.35
CA LEU A 523 32.14 -14.95 1.54
C LEU A 523 32.57 -15.79 0.33
N HIS A 524 32.37 -15.30 -0.90
CA HIS A 524 32.86 -15.96 -2.11
C HIS A 524 34.38 -16.17 -2.06
N ARG A 525 35.16 -15.12 -1.77
CA ARG A 525 36.63 -15.18 -1.70
C ARG A 525 37.17 -15.94 -0.49
N GLU A 526 36.54 -15.82 0.69
CA GLU A 526 37.08 -16.35 1.95
C GLU A 526 36.50 -17.71 2.39
N ARG A 527 35.39 -18.14 1.79
CA ARG A 527 34.66 -19.36 2.14
C ARG A 527 34.20 -20.18 0.93
N GLY A 528 34.54 -19.77 -0.30
CA GLY A 528 34.23 -20.53 -1.51
C GLY A 528 32.76 -20.55 -1.91
N LEU A 529 31.92 -19.67 -1.37
CA LEU A 529 30.50 -19.54 -1.73
C LEU A 529 30.36 -19.39 -3.26
N PRO A 530 29.69 -20.31 -3.98
CA PRO A 530 29.48 -20.16 -5.42
C PRO A 530 28.40 -19.09 -5.67
N LEU A 531 28.84 -17.84 -5.81
CA LEU A 531 27.97 -16.67 -5.91
C LEU A 531 27.85 -16.20 -7.37
N THR A 532 26.67 -15.72 -7.75
CA THR A 532 26.47 -14.82 -8.89
C THR A 532 25.57 -13.67 -8.47
N ILE A 533 25.86 -12.45 -8.91
CA ILE A 533 25.05 -11.26 -8.61
C ILE A 533 24.29 -10.79 -9.85
N ALA A 534 22.97 -10.67 -9.73
CA ALA A 534 22.12 -9.99 -10.71
C ALA A 534 21.77 -8.58 -10.19
N ARG A 535 21.92 -7.55 -11.03
CA ARG A 535 21.51 -6.16 -10.74
C ARG A 535 20.39 -5.75 -11.70
N PRO A 536 19.10 -6.02 -11.39
CA PRO A 536 17.99 -5.61 -12.25
C PRO A 536 17.80 -4.10 -12.32
N GLY A 537 17.38 -3.66 -13.52
CA GLY A 537 16.91 -2.31 -13.78
C GLY A 537 15.51 -2.01 -13.25
N ILE A 538 14.81 -1.09 -13.92
CA ILE A 538 13.38 -0.83 -13.71
C ILE A 538 12.59 -1.99 -14.30
N VAL A 539 12.27 -2.97 -13.45
CA VAL A 539 11.54 -4.18 -13.85
C VAL A 539 10.06 -3.85 -14.10
N VAL A 540 9.59 -4.11 -15.32
CA VAL A 540 8.19 -3.93 -15.73
C VAL A 540 7.64 -5.23 -16.34
N GLY A 541 6.33 -5.46 -16.19
CA GLY A 541 5.69 -6.64 -16.76
C GLY A 541 4.30 -6.94 -16.19
N PRO A 542 3.66 -8.05 -16.63
CA PRO A 542 2.34 -8.46 -16.20
C PRO A 542 2.26 -8.68 -14.68
N GLY A 543 1.26 -8.08 -14.02
CA GLY A 543 1.11 -8.15 -12.56
C GLY A 543 2.04 -7.22 -11.76
N GLY A 544 2.81 -6.36 -12.42
CA GLY A 544 3.64 -5.34 -11.77
C GLY A 544 2.89 -4.02 -11.49
N PRO A 545 3.39 -3.19 -10.55
CA PRO A 545 2.91 -1.82 -10.39
C PRO A 545 3.35 -0.96 -11.59
N LEU A 546 2.44 -0.12 -12.11
CA LEU A 546 2.82 0.96 -13.04
C LEU A 546 3.55 2.11 -12.31
N GLN A 547 3.41 2.17 -10.98
CA GLN A 547 4.05 3.17 -10.14
C GLN A 547 5.43 2.69 -9.72
N HIS A 548 6.44 2.98 -10.55
CA HIS A 548 7.83 2.65 -10.23
C HIS A 548 8.62 3.88 -9.80
N TRP A 549 9.33 3.78 -8.67
CA TRP A 549 10.13 4.88 -8.10
C TRP A 549 11.30 5.31 -8.98
N GLY A 550 11.84 4.42 -9.83
CA GLY A 550 12.86 4.79 -10.82
C GLY A 550 12.38 5.74 -11.92
N ILE A 551 11.06 5.92 -12.10
CA ILE A 551 10.47 6.80 -13.13
C ILE A 551 10.18 8.20 -12.54
N GLY A 552 9.70 8.24 -11.29
CA GLY A 552 9.37 9.47 -10.60
C GLY A 552 8.83 9.23 -9.20
N ARG A 553 8.65 10.33 -8.45
CA ARG A 553 7.92 10.34 -7.17
C ARG A 553 6.42 10.48 -7.46
N TRP A 554 5.66 9.46 -7.07
CA TRP A 554 4.21 9.42 -7.27
C TRP A 554 3.47 10.10 -6.12
N HIS A 555 2.43 10.85 -6.46
CA HIS A 555 1.52 11.52 -5.53
C HIS A 555 0.12 10.97 -5.75
N GLY A 556 -0.09 9.78 -5.20
CA GLY A 556 -1.29 8.98 -5.45
C GLY A 556 -1.38 8.48 -6.89
N ALA A 557 -2.60 8.22 -7.33
CA ALA A 557 -2.90 7.51 -8.57
C ALA A 557 -2.72 8.37 -9.84
N GLY A 558 -2.97 9.68 -9.73
CA GLY A 558 -3.12 10.60 -10.86
C GLY A 558 -2.03 11.66 -11.04
N ALA A 559 -1.02 11.71 -10.17
CA ALA A 559 0.05 12.73 -10.23
C ALA A 559 1.44 12.11 -10.01
N VAL A 560 2.42 12.58 -10.77
CA VAL A 560 3.81 12.13 -10.68
C VAL A 560 4.79 13.27 -10.95
N ARG A 561 5.81 13.38 -10.11
CA ARG A 561 6.98 14.23 -10.31
C ARG A 561 8.09 13.36 -10.89
N ILE A 562 8.32 13.50 -12.19
CA ILE A 562 9.38 12.77 -12.90
C ILE A 562 10.76 13.26 -12.44
N TRP A 563 11.76 12.37 -12.46
CA TRP A 563 13.14 12.73 -12.15
C TRP A 563 13.80 13.50 -13.30
N GLY A 564 14.42 14.64 -12.97
CA GLY A 564 15.00 15.55 -13.96
C GLY A 564 13.94 16.09 -14.94
N HIS A 565 14.31 16.15 -16.22
CA HIS A 565 13.44 16.64 -17.29
C HIS A 565 12.69 15.53 -18.04
N GLY A 566 12.91 14.26 -17.66
CA GLY A 566 12.16 13.09 -18.13
C GLY A 566 12.47 12.57 -19.54
N ARG A 567 13.48 13.09 -20.24
CA ARG A 567 13.93 12.57 -21.56
C ARG A 567 15.15 11.65 -21.47
N ASN A 568 15.79 11.54 -20.31
CA ASN A 568 16.86 10.57 -20.10
C ASN A 568 16.30 9.16 -20.31
N THR A 569 16.95 8.36 -21.15
CA THR A 569 16.69 6.92 -21.26
C THR A 569 16.82 6.28 -19.90
N LEU A 570 15.79 5.54 -19.48
CA LEU A 570 15.81 4.80 -18.23
C LEU A 570 16.19 3.33 -18.47
N PRO A 571 16.94 2.72 -17.53
CA PRO A 571 17.37 1.33 -17.61
C PRO A 571 16.21 0.38 -17.28
N PHE A 572 15.25 0.25 -18.20
CA PHE A 572 14.14 -0.71 -18.09
C PHE A 572 14.62 -2.15 -18.31
N VAL A 573 13.82 -3.11 -17.83
CA VAL A 573 13.95 -4.53 -18.17
C VAL A 573 12.58 -5.21 -18.03
N LEU A 574 12.27 -6.17 -18.90
CA LEU A 574 11.04 -6.98 -18.79
C LEU A 574 11.20 -8.05 -17.72
N ILE A 575 10.16 -8.34 -16.94
CA ILE A 575 10.22 -9.37 -15.89
C ILE A 575 10.57 -10.75 -16.45
N GLU A 576 10.11 -11.08 -17.66
CA GLU A 576 10.43 -12.33 -18.36
C GLU A 576 11.93 -12.42 -18.69
N ASP A 577 12.56 -11.32 -19.08
CA ASP A 577 14.00 -11.28 -19.36
C ASP A 577 14.83 -11.27 -18.05
N VAL A 578 14.31 -10.71 -16.95
CA VAL A 578 14.92 -10.87 -15.62
C VAL A 578 14.92 -12.33 -15.19
N THR A 579 13.78 -13.05 -15.29
CA THR A 579 13.72 -14.45 -14.87
C THR A 579 14.58 -15.35 -15.75
N ASP A 580 14.60 -15.11 -17.07
CA ASP A 580 15.50 -15.82 -17.99
C ASP A 580 16.99 -15.55 -17.69
N GLY A 581 17.33 -14.29 -17.34
CA GLY A 581 18.66 -13.92 -16.89
C GLY A 581 19.10 -14.67 -15.62
N LEU A 582 18.23 -14.71 -14.60
CA LEU A 582 18.47 -15.42 -13.34
C LEU A 582 18.70 -16.93 -13.57
N VAL A 583 17.84 -17.59 -14.36
CA VAL A 583 17.99 -19.02 -14.69
C VAL A 583 19.30 -19.29 -15.45
N ARG A 584 19.68 -18.43 -16.40
CA ARG A 584 20.96 -18.57 -17.13
C ARG A 584 22.17 -18.35 -16.24
N MET A 585 22.11 -17.43 -15.28
CA MET A 585 23.16 -17.21 -14.29
C MET A 585 23.35 -18.45 -13.41
N ALA A 586 22.25 -19.06 -12.96
CA ALA A 586 22.28 -20.30 -12.20
C ALA A 586 22.98 -21.44 -12.95
N ALA A 587 22.61 -21.65 -14.21
CA ALA A 587 23.08 -22.79 -15.01
C ALA A 587 24.51 -22.66 -15.58
N ARG A 588 25.08 -21.45 -15.68
CA ARG A 588 26.39 -21.24 -16.33
C ARG A 588 27.56 -21.32 -15.33
N PRO A 589 28.57 -22.19 -15.55
CA PRO A 589 29.76 -22.25 -14.68
C PRO A 589 30.55 -20.93 -14.65
N GLY A 590 30.80 -20.33 -15.82
CA GLY A 590 31.51 -19.04 -15.94
C GLY A 590 30.71 -17.80 -15.51
N ALA A 591 29.71 -17.97 -14.65
CA ALA A 591 29.00 -16.88 -13.95
C ALA A 591 29.29 -16.88 -12.44
N VAL A 592 30.06 -17.85 -11.91
CA VAL A 592 30.53 -17.83 -10.52
C VAL A 592 31.54 -16.70 -10.33
N GLY A 593 31.35 -15.89 -9.29
CA GLY A 593 32.17 -14.71 -9.00
C GLY A 593 31.73 -13.45 -9.78
N GLU A 594 30.85 -13.60 -10.77
CA GLU A 594 30.46 -12.52 -11.67
C GLU A 594 29.24 -11.73 -11.18
N SER A 595 29.16 -10.49 -11.64
CA SER A 595 28.01 -9.58 -11.48
C SER A 595 27.46 -9.21 -12.86
N PHE A 596 26.14 -9.04 -13.00
CA PHE A 596 25.50 -8.73 -14.28
C PHE A 596 24.43 -7.64 -14.15
N ASN A 597 24.47 -6.62 -15.00
CA ASN A 597 23.42 -5.60 -15.09
C ASN A 597 22.27 -6.10 -15.98
N LEU A 598 21.10 -6.37 -15.39
CA LEU A 598 19.92 -6.81 -16.13
C LEU A 598 19.09 -5.59 -16.56
N VAL A 599 19.47 -5.03 -17.71
CA VAL A 599 18.84 -3.90 -18.40
C VAL A 599 18.65 -4.23 -19.88
N GLY A 600 17.64 -3.64 -20.54
CA GLY A 600 17.37 -3.92 -21.95
C GLY A 600 16.18 -3.15 -22.53
N PRO A 601 15.70 -3.56 -23.72
CA PRO A 601 14.48 -3.01 -24.31
C PRO A 601 13.31 -3.03 -23.30
N PRO A 602 12.45 -2.01 -23.29
CA PRO A 602 12.25 -1.04 -24.36
C PRO A 602 13.14 0.23 -24.32
N MET A 603 14.08 0.38 -23.37
CA MET A 603 15.00 1.55 -23.30
C MET A 603 14.29 2.92 -23.41
N MET A 604 13.13 3.05 -22.77
CA MET A 604 12.29 4.25 -22.81
C MET A 604 12.79 5.34 -21.86
N SER A 605 12.57 6.61 -22.19
CA SER A 605 12.60 7.68 -21.20
C SER A 605 11.35 7.66 -20.31
N ALA A 606 11.36 8.45 -19.24
CA ALA A 606 10.18 8.61 -18.38
C ALA A 606 8.97 9.15 -19.18
N ARG A 607 9.18 10.03 -20.17
CA ARG A 607 8.10 10.54 -21.02
C ARG A 607 7.54 9.46 -21.93
N ASP A 608 8.41 8.72 -22.63
CA ASP A 608 7.98 7.65 -23.55
C ASP A 608 7.19 6.56 -22.81
N TYR A 609 7.52 6.30 -21.54
CA TYR A 609 6.73 5.42 -20.66
C TYR A 609 5.29 5.93 -20.45
N PHE A 610 5.10 7.23 -20.21
CA PHE A 610 3.76 7.83 -20.09
C PHE A 610 3.02 7.90 -21.42
N ASP A 611 3.73 8.17 -22.52
CA ASP A 611 3.17 8.19 -23.87
C ASP A 611 2.72 6.78 -24.30
N ALA A 612 3.47 5.73 -23.97
CA ALA A 612 3.05 4.34 -24.18
C ALA A 612 1.79 3.96 -23.36
N ILE A 613 1.70 4.41 -22.11
CA ILE A 613 0.47 4.28 -21.28
C ILE A 613 -0.69 5.03 -21.92
N HIS A 614 -0.42 6.19 -22.53
CA HIS A 614 -1.40 7.06 -23.14
C HIS A 614 -2.02 6.45 -24.40
N GLU A 615 -1.19 6.09 -25.37
CA GLU A 615 -1.60 5.48 -26.65
C GLU A 615 -2.49 4.26 -26.43
N THR A 616 -2.09 3.40 -25.49
CA THR A 616 -2.78 2.14 -25.21
C THR A 616 -4.19 2.34 -24.63
N ARG A 617 -4.57 3.55 -24.19
CA ARG A 617 -5.89 3.86 -23.63
C ARG A 617 -6.78 4.75 -24.49
N GLY A 618 -6.30 5.26 -25.63
CA GLY A 618 -7.12 5.94 -26.62
C GLY A 618 -7.89 7.18 -26.12
N ARG A 619 -7.39 7.90 -25.11
CA ARG A 619 -8.00 9.13 -24.59
C ARG A 619 -6.95 10.25 -24.49
N PRO A 620 -7.09 11.37 -25.23
CA PRO A 620 -6.08 12.43 -25.29
C PRO A 620 -5.82 13.12 -23.94
N HIS A 621 -4.62 13.68 -23.79
CA HIS A 621 -4.19 14.35 -22.56
C HIS A 621 -5.10 15.57 -22.31
N PRO A 622 -5.59 15.81 -21.08
CA PRO A 622 -6.20 17.09 -20.73
C PRO A 622 -5.08 18.13 -20.63
N GLY A 623 -4.54 18.55 -21.78
CA GLY A 623 -3.48 19.55 -21.99
C GLY A 623 -2.18 19.36 -21.21
N GLN A 624 -1.04 19.36 -21.90
CA GLN A 624 0.11 20.04 -21.30
C GLN A 624 -0.37 21.42 -20.85
N PRO A 625 0.00 21.92 -19.65
CA PRO A 625 -0.23 23.32 -19.34
C PRO A 625 0.50 24.13 -20.40
N ARG A 626 -0.25 24.72 -21.34
CA ARG A 626 0.29 25.70 -22.28
C ARG A 626 0.96 26.75 -21.42
N GLN A 627 2.29 26.85 -21.47
CA GLN A 627 2.93 28.03 -20.91
C GLN A 627 2.30 29.23 -21.61
N PRO A 628 1.89 30.28 -20.88
CA PRO A 628 1.54 31.53 -21.53
C PRO A 628 2.80 32.02 -22.25
N HIS A 629 2.82 31.87 -23.58
CA HIS A 629 3.84 32.45 -24.44
C HIS A 629 3.64 33.96 -24.46
N GLY A 630 4.10 34.62 -23.40
CA GLY A 630 3.95 36.04 -23.16
C GLY A 630 4.53 36.41 -21.79
N LEU A 631 5.68 37.09 -21.80
CA LEU A 631 6.43 37.61 -20.65
C LEU A 631 6.88 36.56 -19.61
N LEU A 632 8.11 36.08 -19.77
CA LEU A 632 9.16 36.12 -18.73
C LEU A 632 10.51 35.66 -19.31
N ARG A 633 11.28 36.60 -19.87
CA ARG A 633 12.66 36.37 -20.35
C ARG A 633 13.65 37.11 -19.46
N ARG A 634 14.14 36.45 -18.40
CA ARG A 634 15.48 36.62 -17.75
C ARG A 634 15.47 35.89 -16.39
N GLY A 635 16.58 35.23 -16.05
CA GLY A 635 16.91 34.87 -14.66
C GLY A 635 17.16 33.40 -14.35
N ARG A 636 18.42 32.97 -14.50
CA ARG A 636 19.13 31.83 -13.85
C ARG A 636 18.53 30.41 -13.96
N GLY A 637 19.43 29.44 -14.05
CA GLY A 637 19.08 28.02 -14.19
C GLY A 637 18.64 27.40 -12.86
N GLU A 638 17.34 27.41 -12.60
CA GLU A 638 16.71 26.52 -11.63
C GLU A 638 15.91 25.44 -12.36
N ILE A 639 16.22 24.17 -12.07
CA ILE A 639 15.48 23.03 -12.62
C ILE A 639 14.12 22.97 -11.93
N ARG A 640 13.11 23.65 -12.51
CA ARG A 640 11.73 23.55 -12.03
C ARG A 640 11.23 22.11 -12.25
N PRO A 641 10.84 21.38 -11.19
CA PRO A 641 10.28 20.04 -11.35
C PRO A 641 8.95 20.10 -12.13
N GLN A 642 8.76 19.17 -13.06
CA GLN A 642 7.52 19.05 -13.82
C GLN A 642 6.61 18.00 -13.18
N GLU A 643 5.38 18.41 -12.88
CA GLU A 643 4.30 17.54 -12.42
C GLU A 643 3.45 17.15 -13.64
N ILE A 644 3.26 15.85 -13.86
CA ILE A 644 2.36 15.33 -14.90
C ILE A 644 1.12 14.73 -14.25
N ARG A 645 -0.06 15.11 -14.75
CA ARG A 645 -1.34 14.51 -14.37
C ARG A 645 -1.66 13.33 -15.29
N SER A 646 -1.60 12.11 -14.75
CA SER A 646 -1.87 10.88 -15.49
C SER A 646 -3.35 10.49 -15.43
N THR A 647 -3.95 10.17 -16.58
CA THR A 647 -5.25 9.47 -16.61
C THR A 647 -5.07 8.00 -16.19
N GLN A 648 -6.13 7.33 -15.71
CA GLN A 648 -6.05 5.98 -15.11
C GLN A 648 -6.89 4.90 -15.81
N ALA A 649 -6.65 3.64 -15.42
CA ALA A 649 -7.11 2.43 -16.09
C ALA A 649 -8.37 1.80 -15.46
N ARG A 650 -8.95 0.82 -16.15
CA ARG A 650 -9.60 -0.34 -15.51
C ARG A 650 -8.62 -1.52 -15.59
N GLY A 651 -8.72 -2.47 -14.66
CA GLY A 651 -7.86 -3.68 -14.64
C GLY A 651 -7.93 -4.48 -15.95
N GLY A 652 -6.84 -5.16 -16.29
CA GLY A 652 -6.67 -5.87 -17.57
C GLY A 652 -6.08 -4.98 -18.68
N SER A 653 -4.79 -4.63 -18.56
CA SER A 653 -4.11 -3.71 -19.46
C SER A 653 -3.57 -4.40 -20.73
N PRO A 654 -3.97 -3.99 -21.96
CA PRO A 654 -3.38 -4.49 -23.21
C PRO A 654 -1.89 -4.16 -23.39
N LEU A 655 -1.36 -3.22 -22.61
CA LEU A 655 0.03 -2.75 -22.69
C LEU A 655 1.04 -3.87 -22.46
N ALA A 656 0.69 -4.87 -21.66
CA ALA A 656 1.49 -6.08 -21.46
C ALA A 656 1.76 -6.82 -22.79
N ARG A 657 0.73 -6.95 -23.65
CA ARG A 657 0.83 -7.66 -24.95
C ARG A 657 1.61 -6.88 -26.01
N ARG A 658 1.81 -5.58 -25.82
CA ARG A 658 2.61 -4.72 -26.71
C ARG A 658 4.08 -4.58 -26.28
N LEU A 659 4.39 -4.96 -25.04
CA LEU A 659 5.77 -5.09 -24.54
C LEU A 659 6.35 -6.50 -24.76
N GLU A 660 5.58 -7.43 -25.33
CA GLU A 660 6.11 -8.71 -25.80
C GLU A 660 7.11 -8.51 -26.96
N LYS A 661 8.10 -9.41 -27.06
CA LYS A 661 9.15 -9.38 -28.09
C LYS A 661 8.55 -9.22 -29.50
N PRO A 662 9.11 -8.36 -30.37
CA PRO A 662 8.68 -8.30 -31.77
C PRO A 662 8.77 -9.70 -32.39
N ARG A 663 7.65 -10.23 -32.89
CA ARG A 663 7.58 -11.52 -33.61
C ARG A 663 8.24 -11.39 -34.99
N ALA A 664 9.56 -11.27 -35.00
CA ALA A 664 10.38 -11.09 -36.20
C ALA A 664 11.81 -11.62 -35.99
N LEU A 665 11.95 -12.87 -35.51
CA LEU A 665 13.26 -13.56 -35.46
C LEU A 665 13.11 -15.09 -35.51
N LEU A 666 12.46 -15.57 -36.57
CA LEU A 666 12.51 -16.98 -37.00
C LEU A 666 12.70 -17.10 -38.52
N ALA A 667 13.61 -16.28 -39.05
CA ALA A 667 14.17 -16.38 -40.39
C ALA A 667 15.61 -15.85 -40.33
N LEU A 668 16.57 -16.58 -40.92
CA LEU A 668 18.04 -16.40 -40.88
C LEU A 668 18.80 -17.18 -39.80
N ARG A 669 18.81 -18.52 -39.95
CA ARG A 669 19.90 -19.38 -39.42
C ARG A 669 20.25 -20.54 -40.37
N GLN A 670 20.55 -20.23 -41.62
CA GLN A 670 21.36 -21.08 -42.49
C GLN A 670 22.31 -20.26 -43.34
N HIS A 671 23.52 -20.06 -42.83
CA HIS A 671 24.74 -20.06 -43.64
C HIS A 671 25.90 -20.51 -42.76
N GLN A 672 26.24 -21.80 -42.88
CA GLN A 672 27.49 -22.33 -42.35
C GLN A 672 28.67 -21.79 -43.19
N ALA A 673 29.82 -21.65 -42.56
CA ALA A 673 31.08 -21.43 -43.26
C ALA A 673 31.52 -22.74 -43.95
N ALA A 674 31.64 -22.71 -45.27
CA ALA A 674 32.45 -23.66 -46.05
C ALA A 674 32.76 -23.06 -47.43
N ARG A 675 33.93 -22.42 -47.57
CA ARG A 675 34.56 -22.21 -48.89
C ARG A 675 35.43 -23.43 -49.18
N THR A 676 35.05 -24.27 -50.14
CA THR A 676 35.96 -24.91 -51.12
C THR A 676 35.20 -25.73 -52.17
N ALA A 677 35.75 -25.73 -53.40
CA ALA A 677 35.57 -26.72 -54.47
C ALA A 677 34.18 -26.94 -55.11
N GLY A 678 34.01 -26.39 -56.32
CA GLY A 678 34.12 -27.23 -57.52
C GLY A 678 32.85 -27.81 -58.17
N LEU A 679 32.51 -27.24 -59.34
CA LEU A 679 31.95 -27.90 -60.54
C LEU A 679 30.53 -28.52 -60.47
N GLY A 680 29.82 -28.55 -61.62
CA GLY A 680 28.78 -29.56 -61.86
C GLY A 680 27.41 -29.07 -62.36
N ALA A 681 27.34 -28.76 -63.65
CA ALA A 681 26.15 -28.45 -64.44
C ALA A 681 24.90 -29.36 -64.31
N ARG A 682 23.74 -28.74 -64.64
CA ARG A 682 22.64 -29.22 -65.52
C ARG A 682 21.32 -29.83 -64.97
N ASP A 683 20.29 -29.40 -65.71
CA ASP A 683 19.02 -30.04 -66.12
C ASP A 683 17.73 -30.03 -65.26
N ARG A 684 16.66 -29.64 -65.98
CA ARG A 684 15.22 -29.68 -65.67
C ARG A 684 14.60 -30.97 -66.31
N PRO A 685 13.27 -31.10 -66.45
CA PRO A 685 12.23 -31.36 -65.44
C PRO A 685 11.36 -32.59 -65.81
N ARG A 686 10.34 -32.93 -65.03
CA ARG A 686 9.03 -33.39 -65.58
C ARG A 686 7.89 -33.39 -64.55
N ALA A 687 6.67 -33.31 -65.06
CA ALA A 687 5.42 -33.28 -64.30
C ALA A 687 4.47 -34.40 -64.76
N VAL A 688 3.53 -34.81 -63.90
CA VAL A 688 2.36 -35.63 -64.28
C VAL A 688 1.12 -35.16 -63.49
N ARG A 689 -0.03 -35.10 -64.16
CA ARG A 689 -1.39 -34.88 -63.61
C ARG A 689 -2.25 -36.14 -63.81
N ARG A 690 -3.25 -36.34 -62.95
CA ARG A 690 -4.63 -36.89 -63.16
C ARG A 690 -5.28 -36.95 -61.75
N SER A 691 -6.43 -36.38 -61.36
CA SER A 691 -7.78 -36.12 -61.93
C SER A 691 -8.82 -37.15 -61.46
N GLY A 692 -9.89 -36.70 -60.78
CA GLY A 692 -11.07 -37.50 -60.41
C GLY A 692 -11.85 -36.95 -59.20
N ASP A 693 -12.79 -36.02 -59.45
CA ASP A 693 -14.15 -35.82 -58.89
C ASP A 693 -14.52 -36.19 -57.42
N HIS A 694 -15.50 -35.57 -56.72
CA HIS A 694 -16.17 -34.25 -56.65
C HIS A 694 -17.33 -34.40 -55.59
N PRO A 695 -18.19 -33.40 -55.30
CA PRO A 695 -17.97 -32.07 -54.74
C PRO A 695 -18.67 -31.86 -53.35
N GLY A 696 -18.39 -30.74 -52.67
CA GLY A 696 -19.14 -30.33 -51.47
C GLY A 696 -18.55 -29.11 -50.76
N GLY A 697 -18.96 -27.91 -51.15
CA GLY A 697 -18.63 -26.65 -50.45
C GLY A 697 -19.89 -25.83 -50.17
N PRO A 698 -19.80 -24.51 -49.91
CA PRO A 698 -18.60 -23.73 -49.57
C PRO A 698 -18.84 -22.71 -48.42
N LEU A 699 -17.85 -21.81 -48.24
CA LEU A 699 -17.79 -20.67 -47.30
C LEU A 699 -18.83 -19.54 -47.54
N TRP A 700 -18.75 -18.53 -46.66
CA TRP A 700 -18.82 -17.05 -46.87
C TRP A 700 -19.89 -16.39 -45.96
N VAL A 701 -19.58 -15.64 -44.88
CA VAL A 701 -18.92 -14.31 -44.72
C VAL A 701 -19.91 -13.20 -44.30
N LEU A 702 -19.39 -12.23 -43.54
CA LEU A 702 -20.04 -11.12 -42.83
C LEU A 702 -21.24 -10.43 -43.52
N ARG A 703 -22.19 -9.96 -42.69
CA ARG A 703 -22.62 -8.55 -42.74
C ARG A 703 -23.24 -8.02 -41.43
N LEU A 704 -23.04 -6.72 -41.20
CA LEU A 704 -23.71 -5.90 -40.17
C LEU A 704 -25.15 -5.58 -40.57
N GLY A 705 -26.04 -5.42 -39.58
CA GLY A 705 -27.38 -4.86 -39.77
C GLY A 705 -28.08 -4.54 -38.45
N MET A 706 -28.30 -3.23 -38.18
CA MET A 706 -29.25 -2.81 -37.14
C MET A 706 -30.68 -2.90 -37.70
N ARG A 707 -31.65 -3.34 -36.87
CA ARG A 707 -32.86 -2.54 -36.55
C ARG A 707 -33.73 -3.21 -35.48
N GLN A 708 -34.58 -2.38 -34.88
CA GLN A 708 -35.49 -2.68 -33.78
C GLN A 708 -36.64 -3.61 -34.20
N GLN A 709 -37.15 -4.39 -33.24
CA GLN A 709 -38.60 -4.56 -33.04
C GLN A 709 -38.90 -5.00 -31.60
N SER A 710 -39.85 -4.32 -30.98
CA SER A 710 -40.60 -4.72 -29.78
C SER A 710 -42.08 -4.46 -30.07
N PRO A 711 -43.03 -5.20 -29.47
CA PRO A 711 -43.89 -4.54 -28.48
C PRO A 711 -44.47 -5.45 -27.36
N ASN A 712 -45.31 -4.81 -26.53
CA ASN A 712 -46.18 -5.27 -25.44
C ASN A 712 -45.55 -5.14 -24.04
N SER A 713 -45.89 -4.15 -23.18
CA SER A 713 -47.20 -3.72 -22.64
C SER A 713 -47.72 -4.70 -21.57
N ASP A 714 -48.26 -4.32 -20.41
CA ASP A 714 -48.89 -3.07 -19.91
C ASP A 714 -48.56 -2.87 -18.39
N LEU A 715 -48.92 -1.80 -17.63
CA LEU A 715 -49.77 -0.60 -17.82
C LEU A 715 -49.25 0.56 -16.91
N ILE A 716 -50.12 1.52 -16.54
CA ILE A 716 -49.91 2.65 -15.58
C ILE A 716 -51.21 2.82 -14.73
N PRO A 717 -51.28 3.64 -13.64
CA PRO A 717 -51.51 5.10 -13.79
C PRO A 717 -50.79 6.01 -12.75
N ALA A 718 -50.77 7.32 -13.07
CA ALA A 718 -50.30 8.46 -12.24
C ALA A 718 -51.54 9.16 -11.58
N PRO A 719 -51.61 10.47 -11.18
CA PRO A 719 -50.68 11.62 -11.25
C PRO A 719 -50.72 12.59 -10.00
N PHE A 720 -50.55 13.92 -10.24
CA PHE A 720 -50.57 15.12 -9.37
C PHE A 720 -49.21 15.58 -8.79
N VAL A 721 -48.82 16.87 -8.66
CA VAL A 721 -49.03 18.20 -9.31
C VAL A 721 -48.73 19.29 -8.25
N TRP A 722 -48.18 20.43 -8.68
CA TRP A 722 -47.64 21.55 -7.89
C TRP A 722 -48.63 22.34 -7.00
N SER A 723 -48.11 23.03 -5.97
CA SER A 723 -48.55 24.38 -5.52
C SER A 723 -47.58 25.04 -4.52
N TYR A 724 -47.27 26.33 -4.73
CA TYR A 724 -46.69 27.29 -3.77
C TYR A 724 -47.83 28.22 -3.25
N PRO A 725 -47.67 28.98 -2.15
CA PRO A 725 -47.38 30.42 -2.33
C PRO A 725 -46.54 31.12 -1.20
N CYS A 726 -45.98 32.28 -1.55
CA CYS A 726 -45.89 33.59 -0.84
C CYS A 726 -45.77 33.69 0.71
N ASP A 727 -45.18 34.72 1.34
CA ASP A 727 -44.60 36.00 0.87
C ASP A 727 -43.70 36.62 1.99
N GLY A 728 -43.04 37.77 1.76
CA GLY A 728 -42.75 38.71 2.88
C GLY A 728 -41.34 39.30 3.12
N HIS A 729 -40.87 40.13 2.19
CA HIS A 729 -40.16 41.41 2.44
C HIS A 729 -39.03 41.59 3.51
N THR A 730 -37.81 41.73 2.99
CA THR A 730 -36.85 42.86 3.17
C THR A 730 -36.57 43.46 4.57
N ARG A 731 -35.29 43.37 5.01
CA ARG A 731 -34.73 44.13 6.15
C ARG A 731 -33.95 45.40 5.74
N ARG A 732 -34.25 46.50 6.46
CA ARG A 732 -33.36 47.57 6.98
C ARG A 732 -32.35 48.31 6.09
N ARG A 733 -32.31 49.65 6.25
CA ARG A 733 -31.17 50.52 5.89
C ARG A 733 -30.18 50.72 7.06
N TYR A 734 -28.92 50.85 6.66
CA TYR A 734 -27.66 51.32 7.29
C TYR A 734 -27.66 52.80 7.81
N PRO A 735 -26.53 53.49 8.20
CA PRO A 735 -25.10 53.11 8.46
C PRO A 735 -24.32 53.85 9.63
N ARG A 736 -22.99 53.52 9.75
CA ARG A 736 -21.80 54.40 10.09
C ARG A 736 -21.48 54.73 11.57
N ILE A 737 -20.21 54.89 11.99
CA ILE A 737 -19.21 55.97 11.72
C ILE A 737 -17.72 55.47 11.68
N CYS A 738 -16.74 56.33 11.33
CA CYS A 738 -15.32 56.04 10.98
C CYS A 738 -14.23 56.76 11.83
N ALA A 739 -12.94 56.49 11.49
CA ALA A 739 -11.66 57.27 11.71
C ALA A 739 -10.77 56.94 12.95
N GLY A 740 -9.42 57.07 12.91
CA GLY A 740 -8.49 57.33 11.79
C GLY A 740 -6.97 57.51 12.16
N ASN A 741 -6.09 57.48 11.12
CA ASN A 741 -4.70 58.03 10.95
C ASN A 741 -3.65 58.14 12.09
N ARG A 742 -2.37 57.75 11.81
CA ARG A 742 -1.28 58.61 11.26
C ARG A 742 0.06 57.86 11.00
N HIS A 743 0.92 58.45 10.15
CA HIS A 743 2.26 58.01 9.69
C HIS A 743 3.29 59.14 9.98
N PRO A 744 4.61 58.90 9.82
CA PRO A 744 5.30 59.51 8.65
C PRO A 744 6.29 58.55 7.93
N MET A 745 7.22 59.08 7.12
CA MET A 745 7.90 58.36 6.02
C MET A 745 9.17 59.07 5.46
N TYR A 746 10.24 58.32 5.17
CA TYR A 746 11.41 58.68 4.31
C TYR A 746 11.87 57.39 3.56
N ARG A 747 11.82 57.24 2.22
CA ARG A 747 12.56 57.90 1.10
C ARG A 747 14.08 57.63 1.10
N THR A 748 14.79 57.25 0.00
CA THR A 748 14.43 56.97 -1.42
C THR A 748 15.58 56.27 -2.20
N ALA A 749 15.23 55.26 -3.03
CA ALA A 749 15.61 55.12 -4.47
C ALA A 749 17.08 54.74 -4.89
N PRO A 750 17.40 54.47 -6.19
CA PRO A 750 18.03 53.19 -6.59
C PRO A 750 19.27 53.29 -7.52
N LEU A 751 19.90 52.15 -7.88
CA LEU A 751 20.96 52.06 -8.91
C LEU A 751 20.88 50.80 -9.79
N THR A 752 21.61 50.82 -10.92
CA THR A 752 21.28 50.13 -12.19
C THR A 752 22.49 49.49 -12.90
N TYR A 753 22.25 48.39 -13.65
CA TYR A 753 23.14 47.80 -14.69
C TYR A 753 24.51 47.25 -14.18
N SER A 754 25.32 46.43 -14.89
CA SER A 754 25.29 45.83 -16.25
C SER A 754 25.98 44.43 -16.26
N GLU A 755 26.07 43.80 -17.44
CA GLU A 755 26.70 42.49 -17.72
C GLU A 755 28.24 42.58 -17.90
N HIS A 756 28.98 41.50 -17.55
CA HIS A 756 30.02 40.80 -18.36
C HIS A 756 31.21 40.23 -17.54
N GLY A 757 31.70 39.07 -18.01
CA GLY A 757 33.14 38.77 -17.99
C GLY A 757 33.62 37.70 -16.98
N PRO A 758 34.71 36.96 -17.28
CA PRO A 758 34.86 35.59 -16.82
C PRO A 758 36.20 35.28 -16.11
N VAL A 759 36.47 33.97 -15.93
CA VAL A 759 37.79 33.27 -15.92
C VAL A 759 38.22 32.60 -14.59
N SER A 760 38.61 31.33 -14.74
CA SER A 760 39.50 30.47 -13.92
C SER A 760 39.21 30.17 -12.43
N ALA A 761 38.99 28.87 -12.18
CA ALA A 761 39.44 28.16 -10.96
C ALA A 761 40.98 27.94 -11.00
N PRO A 762 41.65 27.17 -10.11
CA PRO A 762 41.21 26.52 -8.85
C PRO A 762 42.17 26.75 -7.65
N ARG A 763 41.80 26.25 -6.45
CA ARG A 763 42.73 25.53 -5.53
C ARG A 763 42.01 24.89 -4.33
N ARG A 764 42.62 23.84 -3.78
CA ARG A 764 42.10 22.99 -2.70
C ARG A 764 42.65 23.38 -1.31
N LEU A 765 41.86 23.07 -0.27
CA LEU A 765 42.24 22.57 1.07
C LEU A 765 43.25 23.36 1.95
N LYS A 766 42.78 23.74 3.15
CA LYS A 766 43.27 23.30 4.50
C LYS A 766 42.20 23.74 5.53
N TRP A 767 41.61 22.83 6.32
CA TRP A 767 42.11 22.26 7.58
C TRP A 767 42.33 23.29 8.70
N CYS A 768 41.51 23.20 9.75
CA CYS A 768 41.86 23.46 11.15
C CYS A 768 41.02 22.55 12.05
N GLU A 769 41.70 21.82 12.93
CA GLU A 769 41.15 21.12 14.11
C GLU A 769 41.11 22.11 15.30
N ILE A 770 41.09 21.58 16.53
CA ILE A 770 41.08 22.25 17.86
C ILE A 770 39.65 22.54 18.37
N ALA A 771 39.24 22.16 19.60
CA ALA A 771 39.78 21.18 20.57
C ALA A 771 38.70 20.82 21.62
N GLU A 772 39.04 19.87 22.51
CA GLU A 772 38.23 19.37 23.62
C GLU A 772 38.18 20.31 24.85
N GLY A 773 37.30 19.99 25.82
CA GLY A 773 37.19 20.65 27.13
C GLY A 773 35.71 20.85 27.53
N ALA A 774 34.99 19.93 28.19
CA ALA A 774 35.16 19.31 29.52
C ALA A 774 34.45 20.08 30.67
N GLU A 775 33.74 19.31 31.51
CA GLU A 775 33.18 19.64 32.84
C GLU A 775 32.11 20.75 32.98
N SER A 776 30.83 20.33 33.08
CA SER A 776 30.07 20.34 34.35
C SER A 776 28.73 19.61 34.20
#